data_AF-A0A936EHL1-F1
#
_entry.id   AF-A0A936EHL1-F1
#
_cell.length_a   1.000
_cell.length_b   1.000
_cell.length_c   1.000
_cell.angle_alpha   90.00
_cell.angle_beta   90.00
_cell.angle_gamma   90.00
#
_symmetry.space_group_name_H-M   'P 1'
#
loop_
_entity.id
_entity.type
_entity.pdbx_description
1 polymer ?
#
loop_
_entity_poly.entity_id
_entity_poly.type
_entity_poly.pdbx_seq_one_letter_code
_entity_poly.pdbx_strand_id
1 'polypeptide(L)'
;MPRPLRSRSDTHPALPTLAVVALVALVAPTASGATIPAATPAELIAAINSANATPEADTIELTAGATYTFTAVDNWWYGPNALPPIASPITIEGHGATLAIGGDPVRLRFFYIGADPTSPRTYGYNTPGAGLLTLRYLTLIGGKARGGNSNEGGGGAGLGGAIFNQGSLLLDGVTLRNNTAIGGNGRVGNSWGGGGMGADGVGDAGGGFGGAVSPAGSIGGSGNGGGFGLGGPGLFGGATGGGGGFGLTDNGYANGLGGGPRDGLGGRNNGGIVGGQGSGGGVDVAAGGIGAGGGVGGGGGGVGGGGFGGGGGGGNHGYSAGSSGGFGGGGGGGGYGSPGFGLSGFGGGFGVNTINFQGFATGIGGGGAGMGGAIFNHGGQLTLANCTITGNTAQGGSSNWGGCGYGGAIFNLNGFVALLHATLAGNTVIAGPNAHADGGALYNLRYTLLVSCPNAAVTITNCLLANSTGGNDLLNNRPAYLFGAATDPNTGAATVTFAGANLVETRVDSGTATSSGPAPLTDDPLLAPIGNYGGITETFALLPGSPAINAGHADLAAGPPIYGLDQRRVVRFDGPDLGAFESQGFGFTKIGGDSQSTPPGTAFADSLALSVTAYVPIEPVNGGIVTFTPPASGASATLSLTKATIAGGAVGVTATANATAGMYNVAASASGATGLRFTLANGMFTYATWAAAHFTTDELADPAISGSTSDPDGVGLTNLQRYAFDLPARGPVSIPTEFVYHGSGPASAPTIAFPLRADGTDLLYAIMASEDLATWYQVASYAPEGTARTVQLTIPAPDGAKRFFLRVQVTQLP
;
A
#
# COMPACT_ATOMS: atom_id res chain seq x y z
N MET A 1 -29.05 -19.88 -51.96
CA MET A 1 -29.58 -20.71 -50.86
C MET A 1 -28.40 -21.10 -49.98
N PRO A 2 -28.37 -20.68 -48.70
CA PRO A 2 -27.16 -20.69 -47.90
C PRO A 2 -26.98 -21.97 -47.06
N ARG A 3 -25.72 -22.30 -46.79
CA ARG A 3 -25.22 -23.37 -45.91
C ARG A 3 -25.68 -23.17 -44.45
N PRO A 4 -25.96 -24.25 -43.69
CA PRO A 4 -26.28 -24.14 -42.27
C PRO A 4 -25.03 -23.86 -41.43
N LEU A 5 -25.19 -22.94 -40.48
CA LEU A 5 -24.24 -22.54 -39.45
C LEU A 5 -23.90 -23.72 -38.52
N ARG A 6 -22.60 -23.97 -38.30
CA ARG A 6 -22.12 -24.78 -37.19
C ARG A 6 -22.17 -23.94 -35.91
N SER A 7 -23.00 -24.33 -34.94
CA SER A 7 -22.90 -23.83 -33.57
C SER A 7 -21.62 -24.41 -32.94
N ARG A 8 -20.65 -23.56 -32.65
CA ARG A 8 -19.59 -23.89 -31.69
C ARG A 8 -20.24 -24.02 -30.32
N SER A 9 -20.05 -25.19 -29.71
CA SER A 9 -20.31 -25.42 -28.30
C SER A 9 -19.21 -24.72 -27.49
N ASP A 10 -19.45 -23.48 -27.09
CA ASP A 10 -18.65 -22.86 -26.03
C ASP A 10 -19.21 -23.37 -24.70
N THR A 11 -18.59 -24.43 -24.20
CA THR A 11 -18.69 -24.81 -22.79
C THR A 11 -18.03 -23.71 -21.97
N HIS A 12 -18.82 -22.76 -21.50
CA HIS A 12 -18.41 -21.87 -20.40
C HIS A 12 -18.07 -22.76 -19.20
N PRO A 13 -16.84 -22.74 -18.65
CA PRO A 13 -16.63 -23.26 -17.31
C PRO A 13 -17.40 -22.34 -16.36
N ALA A 14 -18.28 -22.94 -15.55
CA ALA A 14 -18.95 -22.25 -14.46
C ALA A 14 -17.88 -21.64 -13.53
N LEU A 15 -17.82 -20.32 -13.49
CA LEU A 15 -17.03 -19.59 -12.50
C LEU A 15 -17.59 -19.94 -11.11
N PRO A 16 -16.75 -20.23 -10.11
CA PRO A 16 -17.24 -20.39 -8.75
C PRO A 16 -17.76 -19.03 -8.28
N THR A 17 -19.07 -18.94 -8.04
CA THR A 17 -19.70 -17.85 -7.30
C THR A 17 -19.05 -17.76 -5.93
N LEU A 18 -18.07 -16.88 -5.79
CA LEU A 18 -17.47 -16.49 -4.52
C LEU A 18 -18.49 -15.58 -3.83
N ALA A 19 -19.30 -16.15 -2.95
CA ALA A 19 -20.17 -15.37 -2.07
C ALA A 19 -19.28 -14.58 -1.10
N VAL A 20 -18.96 -13.33 -1.46
CA VAL A 20 -18.54 -12.32 -0.49
C VAL A 20 -19.75 -12.06 0.39
N VAL A 21 -19.84 -12.79 1.51
CA VAL A 21 -20.79 -12.47 2.58
C VAL A 21 -20.24 -11.23 3.28
N ALA A 22 -20.42 -10.07 2.66
CA ALA A 22 -20.50 -8.83 3.40
C ALA A 22 -21.79 -8.93 4.22
N LEU A 23 -21.68 -9.28 5.50
CA LEU A 23 -22.78 -9.14 6.43
C LEU A 23 -22.98 -7.63 6.67
N VAL A 24 -23.52 -6.93 5.68
CA VAL A 24 -24.22 -5.68 5.94
C VAL A 24 -25.53 -6.12 6.57
N ALA A 25 -25.60 -6.05 7.90
CA ALA A 25 -26.86 -6.18 8.58
C ALA A 25 -27.76 -5.03 8.09
N LEU A 26 -28.62 -5.30 7.10
CA LEU A 26 -29.84 -4.53 6.93
C LEU A 26 -30.71 -4.83 8.16
N VAL A 27 -30.44 -4.10 9.24
CA VAL A 27 -31.33 -4.05 10.40
C VAL A 27 -32.58 -3.30 9.92
N ALA A 28 -33.74 -3.95 9.98
CA ALA A 28 -35.04 -3.28 9.82
C ALA A 28 -35.09 -2.07 10.76
N PRO A 29 -35.73 -0.94 10.41
CA PRO A 29 -35.66 0.26 11.22
C PRO A 29 -36.28 0.01 12.59
N THR A 30 -35.43 -0.28 13.57
CA THR A 30 -35.67 0.10 14.96
C THR A 30 -35.75 1.62 15.00
N ALA A 31 -36.35 2.18 16.06
CA ALA A 31 -36.47 3.63 16.23
C ALA A 31 -35.14 4.34 15.83
N SER A 32 -35.27 5.45 15.09
CA SER A 32 -34.11 6.20 14.59
C SER A 32 -33.28 6.63 15.78
N GLY A 33 -32.04 6.11 15.87
CA GLY A 33 -31.10 6.56 16.88
C GLY A 33 -30.84 8.07 16.77
N ALA A 34 -30.33 8.64 17.85
CA ALA A 34 -30.06 10.06 17.98
C ALA A 34 -28.92 10.49 17.04
N THR A 35 -29.04 11.71 16.50
CA THR A 35 -27.92 12.43 15.89
C THR A 35 -27.35 13.41 16.90
N ILE A 36 -26.11 13.19 17.33
CA ILE A 36 -25.48 13.91 18.44
C ILE A 36 -24.29 14.73 17.91
N PRO A 37 -24.35 16.07 17.86
CA PRO A 37 -23.20 16.88 17.48
C PRO A 37 -22.14 16.88 18.59
N ALA A 38 -20.87 16.84 18.21
CA ALA A 38 -19.74 16.99 19.12
C ALA A 38 -18.68 17.92 18.51
N ALA A 39 -18.40 19.07 19.12
CA ALA A 39 -17.42 20.04 18.63
C ALA A 39 -16.07 19.98 19.36
N THR A 40 -16.02 19.31 20.52
CA THR A 40 -14.82 19.21 21.36
C THR A 40 -14.53 17.78 21.79
N PRO A 41 -13.30 17.46 22.25
CA PRO A 41 -12.98 16.15 22.83
C PRO A 41 -13.92 15.73 23.97
N ALA A 42 -14.28 16.66 24.85
CA ALA A 42 -15.17 16.38 25.98
C ALA A 42 -16.61 16.08 25.52
N GLU A 43 -17.11 16.80 24.51
CA GLU A 43 -18.42 16.55 23.93
C GLU A 43 -18.45 15.21 23.18
N LEU A 44 -17.36 14.83 22.49
CA LEU A 44 -17.28 13.52 21.85
C LEU A 44 -17.33 12.38 22.89
N ILE A 45 -16.60 12.53 24.00
CA ILE A 45 -16.67 11.58 25.12
C ILE A 45 -18.09 11.49 25.67
N ALA A 46 -18.76 12.63 25.89
CA ALA A 46 -20.14 12.66 26.39
C ALA A 46 -21.14 12.04 25.40
N ALA A 47 -20.95 12.27 24.09
CA ALA A 47 -21.79 11.71 23.03
C ALA A 47 -21.66 10.19 22.96
N ILE A 48 -20.44 9.64 23.02
CA ILE A 48 -20.22 8.18 23.03
C ILE A 48 -20.85 7.56 24.28
N ASN A 49 -20.68 8.17 25.46
CA ASN A 49 -21.31 7.69 26.69
C ASN A 49 -22.85 7.68 26.60
N SER A 50 -23.43 8.70 25.97
CA SER A 50 -24.87 8.78 25.74
C SER A 50 -25.35 7.68 24.79
N ALA A 51 -24.60 7.45 23.70
CA ALA A 51 -24.93 6.41 22.73
C ALA A 51 -24.80 4.99 23.30
N ASN A 52 -23.79 4.74 24.14
CA ASN A 52 -23.64 3.47 24.85
C ASN A 52 -24.76 3.19 25.87
N ALA A 53 -25.52 4.21 26.29
CA ALA A 53 -26.60 4.05 27.25
C ALA A 53 -27.88 3.47 26.62
N THR A 54 -27.93 3.37 25.28
CA THR A 54 -29.10 2.85 24.55
C THR A 54 -28.67 1.72 23.58
N PRO A 55 -29.59 0.81 23.23
CA PRO A 55 -29.32 -0.21 22.22
C PRO A 55 -29.53 0.29 20.77
N GLU A 56 -29.97 1.54 20.59
CA GLU A 56 -30.25 2.12 19.28
C GLU A 56 -28.97 2.48 18.54
N ALA A 57 -29.06 2.60 17.20
CA ALA A 57 -27.92 2.95 16.37
C ALA A 57 -27.78 4.47 16.25
N ASP A 58 -26.93 5.06 17.09
CA ASP A 58 -26.72 6.50 17.16
C ASP A 58 -25.65 6.98 16.17
N THR A 59 -25.80 8.22 15.70
CA THR A 59 -24.83 8.91 14.84
C THR A 59 -24.24 10.11 15.56
N ILE A 60 -22.92 10.18 15.66
CA ILE A 60 -22.17 11.29 16.24
C ILE A 60 -21.56 12.11 15.10
N GLU A 61 -21.88 13.40 15.07
CA GLU A 61 -21.45 14.33 14.02
C GLU A 61 -20.30 15.20 14.54
N LEU A 62 -19.09 15.00 13.99
CA LEU A 62 -17.94 15.85 14.32
C LEU A 62 -17.99 17.16 13.54
N THR A 63 -17.34 18.19 14.09
CA THR A 63 -17.16 19.46 13.39
C THR A 63 -16.23 19.26 12.20
N ALA A 64 -16.69 19.66 11.01
CA ALA A 64 -15.97 19.48 9.76
C ALA A 64 -14.55 20.04 9.81
N GLY A 65 -13.57 19.22 9.43
CA GLY A 65 -12.15 19.56 9.42
C GLY A 65 -11.52 19.89 10.78
N ALA A 66 -12.24 19.74 11.90
CA ALA A 66 -11.73 20.08 13.22
C ALA A 66 -10.74 19.04 13.75
N THR A 67 -9.80 19.48 14.58
CA THR A 67 -8.84 18.59 15.26
C THR A 67 -9.22 18.40 16.73
N TYR A 68 -9.40 17.15 17.13
CA TYR A 68 -9.71 16.72 18.49
C TYR A 68 -8.45 16.09 19.09
N THR A 69 -7.81 16.79 20.02
CA THR A 69 -6.58 16.30 20.67
C THR A 69 -6.89 15.70 22.03
N PHE A 70 -6.44 14.47 22.26
CA PHE A 70 -6.60 13.74 23.52
C PHE A 70 -5.23 13.53 24.19
N THR A 71 -5.19 13.75 25.50
CA THR A 71 -3.97 13.61 26.33
C THR A 71 -4.20 12.81 27.60
N ALA A 72 -5.44 12.39 27.87
CA ALA A 72 -5.85 11.74 29.11
C ALA A 72 -6.48 10.38 28.82
N VAL A 73 -6.33 9.47 29.78
CA VAL A 73 -6.97 8.15 29.75
C VAL A 73 -8.41 8.29 30.20
N ASP A 74 -9.34 7.72 29.44
CA ASP A 74 -10.74 7.57 29.80
C ASP A 74 -11.00 6.21 30.47
N ASN A 75 -10.51 5.12 29.86
CA ASN A 75 -10.67 3.76 30.37
C ASN A 75 -9.47 2.87 30.06
N TRP A 76 -9.49 1.66 30.61
CA TRP A 76 -8.36 0.74 30.63
C TRP A 76 -8.64 -0.60 29.94
N TRP A 77 -9.67 -0.69 29.11
CA TRP A 77 -9.98 -1.92 28.38
C TRP A 77 -8.80 -2.31 27.48
N TYR A 78 -8.11 -3.40 27.84
CA TYR A 78 -6.91 -3.92 27.17
C TYR A 78 -5.75 -2.92 27.07
N GLY A 79 -5.68 -1.97 28.00
CA GLY A 79 -4.74 -0.85 27.97
C GLY A 79 -5.44 0.51 27.96
N PRO A 80 -4.68 1.61 28.01
CA PRO A 80 -5.26 2.95 28.16
C PRO A 80 -5.88 3.45 26.85
N ASN A 81 -7.15 3.84 26.90
CA ASN A 81 -7.91 4.37 25.75
C ASN A 81 -8.34 5.83 26.03
N ALA A 82 -8.36 6.65 24.99
CA ALA A 82 -8.71 8.08 25.06
C ALA A 82 -10.23 8.34 25.08
N LEU A 83 -11.02 7.39 24.54
CA LEU A 83 -12.45 7.50 24.39
C LEU A 83 -13.15 6.34 25.09
N PRO A 84 -14.41 6.52 25.53
CA PRO A 84 -15.20 5.46 26.13
C PRO A 84 -15.24 4.20 25.26
N PRO A 85 -15.31 3.00 25.88
CA PRO A 85 -15.36 1.77 25.10
C PRO A 85 -16.64 1.72 24.28
N ILE A 86 -16.58 1.22 23.04
CA ILE A 86 -17.78 1.07 22.21
C ILE A 86 -18.53 -0.19 22.66
N ALA A 87 -19.76 -0.01 23.14
CA ALA A 87 -20.59 -1.05 23.73
C ALA A 87 -21.96 -1.21 23.03
N SER A 88 -22.30 -0.30 22.12
CA SER A 88 -23.51 -0.29 21.29
C SER A 88 -23.18 0.03 19.82
N PRO A 89 -24.18 -0.01 18.91
CA PRO A 89 -24.02 0.48 17.54
C PRO A 89 -23.83 2.01 17.49
N ILE A 90 -22.66 2.45 17.03
CA ILE A 90 -22.30 3.87 16.90
C ILE A 90 -21.72 4.14 15.51
N THR A 91 -22.21 5.19 14.86
CA THR A 91 -21.58 5.78 13.67
C THR A 91 -20.96 7.12 14.04
N ILE A 92 -19.69 7.34 13.70
CA ILE A 92 -19.03 8.64 13.84
C ILE A 92 -18.77 9.21 12.45
N GLU A 93 -19.47 10.30 12.13
CA GLU A 93 -19.25 11.10 10.93
C GLU A 93 -18.15 12.12 11.17
N GLY A 94 -17.05 11.94 10.44
CA GLY A 94 -15.85 12.73 10.58
C GLY A 94 -15.89 14.10 9.92
N HIS A 95 -16.49 14.20 8.73
CA HIS A 95 -16.43 15.41 7.88
C HIS A 95 -15.02 15.99 7.71
N GLY A 96 -14.01 15.13 7.62
CA GLY A 96 -12.59 15.49 7.51
C GLY A 96 -11.91 15.83 8.84
N ALA A 97 -12.60 15.63 9.98
CA ALA A 97 -12.01 15.83 11.30
C ALA A 97 -10.81 14.92 11.55
N THR A 98 -9.92 15.39 12.41
CA THR A 98 -8.73 14.64 12.86
C THR A 98 -8.87 14.33 14.35
N LEU A 99 -8.86 13.06 14.73
CA LEU A 99 -8.60 12.66 16.11
C LEU A 99 -7.10 12.44 16.29
N ALA A 100 -6.50 13.16 17.22
CA ALA A 100 -5.06 13.14 17.49
C ALA A 100 -4.78 12.79 18.96
N ILE A 101 -3.77 11.96 19.21
CA ILE A 101 -3.20 11.81 20.55
C ILE A 101 -2.01 12.77 20.70
N GLY A 102 -1.98 13.55 21.78
CA GLY A 102 -0.92 14.50 22.10
C GLY A 102 -0.13 14.17 23.37
N GLY A 103 1.16 14.53 23.39
CA GLY A 103 2.05 14.41 24.55
C GLY A 103 2.88 13.10 24.61
N ASP A 104 4.11 13.18 25.16
CA ASP A 104 4.96 12.02 25.47
C ASP A 104 5.23 11.99 27.00
N PRO A 105 5.18 10.82 27.69
CA PRO A 105 4.91 9.47 27.18
C PRO A 105 3.52 8.94 27.57
N VAL A 106 2.47 9.35 26.85
CA VAL A 106 1.13 8.76 27.05
C VAL A 106 1.01 7.47 26.24
N ARG A 107 0.65 6.36 26.91
CA ARG A 107 0.42 5.04 26.30
C ARG A 107 -1.04 4.94 25.83
N LEU A 108 -1.45 5.84 24.94
CA LEU A 108 -2.86 6.06 24.64
C LEU A 108 -3.23 5.63 23.22
N ARG A 109 -4.28 4.83 23.10
CA ARG A 109 -4.96 4.58 21.82
C ARG A 109 -6.33 5.26 21.81
N PHE A 110 -7.00 5.33 20.65
CA PHE A 110 -8.31 5.98 20.55
C PHE A 110 -9.42 5.08 21.08
N PHE A 111 -9.58 3.89 20.47
CA PHE A 111 -10.77 3.07 20.64
C PHE A 111 -10.46 1.65 21.14
N TYR A 112 -11.33 1.18 22.02
CA TYR A 112 -11.57 -0.25 22.26
C TYR A 112 -13.01 -0.57 21.82
N ILE A 113 -13.16 -1.61 20.98
CA ILE A 113 -14.47 -2.06 20.49
C ILE A 113 -14.84 -3.36 21.20
N GLY A 114 -15.94 -3.31 21.98
CA GLY A 114 -16.42 -4.42 22.79
C GLY A 114 -16.79 -5.64 21.97
N ALA A 115 -16.48 -6.81 22.49
CA ALA A 115 -16.87 -8.10 21.92
C ALA A 115 -18.40 -8.27 21.86
N ASP A 116 -18.88 -8.95 20.83
CA ASP A 116 -20.26 -9.40 20.74
C ASP A 116 -20.45 -10.71 21.56
N PRO A 117 -21.21 -10.70 22.65
CA PRO A 117 -21.40 -11.89 23.49
C PRO A 117 -22.21 -13.00 22.80
N THR A 118 -22.90 -12.69 21.69
CA THR A 118 -23.69 -13.65 20.90
C THR A 118 -22.87 -14.30 19.79
N SER A 119 -21.74 -13.70 19.42
CA SER A 119 -20.85 -14.24 18.40
C SER A 119 -20.10 -15.47 18.92
N PRO A 120 -20.11 -16.61 18.19
CA PRO A 120 -19.32 -17.79 18.58
C PRO A 120 -17.81 -17.56 18.70
N ARG A 121 -17.28 -16.47 18.11
CA ARG A 121 -15.85 -16.11 18.16
C ARG A 121 -15.44 -15.48 19.48
N THR A 122 -16.35 -14.73 20.07
CA THR A 122 -16.16 -13.95 21.29
C THR A 122 -17.11 -14.40 22.39
N TYR A 123 -17.70 -15.58 22.22
CA TYR A 123 -18.66 -16.16 23.17
C TYR A 123 -18.01 -16.29 24.54
N GLY A 124 -18.68 -15.75 25.55
CA GLY A 124 -18.19 -15.75 26.92
C GLY A 124 -17.15 -14.67 27.23
N TYR A 125 -16.74 -13.82 26.28
CA TYR A 125 -15.84 -12.70 26.58
C TYR A 125 -16.54 -11.68 27.50
N ASN A 126 -15.84 -11.23 28.54
CA ASN A 126 -16.10 -10.04 29.31
C ASN A 126 -15.95 -8.84 28.39
N THR A 127 -17.04 -8.12 28.26
CA THR A 127 -17.21 -7.03 27.31
C THR A 127 -18.11 -5.98 27.94
N PRO A 128 -17.86 -4.67 27.70
CA PRO A 128 -18.77 -3.62 28.14
C PRO A 128 -20.12 -3.66 27.40
N GLY A 129 -20.16 -4.30 26.23
CA GLY A 129 -21.34 -4.49 25.38
C GLY A 129 -20.95 -4.91 23.97
N ALA A 130 -21.93 -5.22 23.12
CA ALA A 130 -21.68 -5.61 21.73
C ALA A 130 -21.31 -4.37 20.89
N GLY A 131 -20.01 -4.11 20.75
CA GLY A 131 -19.51 -2.95 20.03
C GLY A 131 -19.67 -3.10 18.51
N LEU A 132 -20.38 -2.15 17.90
CA LEU A 132 -20.46 -1.99 16.44
C LEU A 132 -20.11 -0.55 16.09
N LEU A 133 -18.90 -0.31 15.60
CA LEU A 133 -18.42 1.02 15.26
C LEU A 133 -18.30 1.20 13.75
N THR A 134 -18.92 2.26 13.23
CA THR A 134 -18.66 2.78 11.89
C THR A 134 -17.94 4.12 12.01
N LEU A 135 -16.75 4.24 11.42
CA LEU A 135 -16.05 5.52 11.29
C LEU A 135 -16.06 5.94 9.83
N ARG A 136 -16.51 7.18 9.55
CA ARG A 136 -16.51 7.73 8.20
C ARG A 136 -15.75 9.03 8.10
N TYR A 137 -14.94 9.16 7.05
CA TYR A 137 -14.36 10.43 6.61
C TYR A 137 -13.59 11.20 7.71
N LEU A 138 -12.75 10.52 8.50
CA LEU A 138 -11.88 11.16 9.49
C LEU A 138 -10.45 10.61 9.43
N THR A 139 -9.54 11.31 10.12
CA THR A 139 -8.16 10.88 10.30
C THR A 139 -7.89 10.50 11.75
N LEU A 140 -7.25 9.35 11.99
CA LEU A 140 -6.69 8.97 13.30
C LEU A 140 -5.17 9.03 13.25
N ILE A 141 -4.58 9.88 14.11
CA ILE A 141 -3.14 10.14 14.10
C ILE A 141 -2.47 10.13 15.48
N GLY A 142 -1.31 9.49 15.55
CA GLY A 142 -0.42 9.59 16.71
C GLY A 142 -0.78 8.68 17.89
N GLY A 143 -1.75 7.77 17.72
CA GLY A 143 -2.07 6.77 18.73
C GLY A 143 -0.83 5.93 19.08
N LYS A 144 -0.60 5.66 20.37
CA LYS A 144 0.60 4.98 20.88
C LYS A 144 0.23 3.97 21.96
N ALA A 145 -0.02 2.72 21.55
CA ALA A 145 -0.16 1.61 22.50
C ALA A 145 1.22 1.07 22.88
N ARG A 146 1.58 1.11 24.17
CA ARG A 146 2.87 0.58 24.63
C ARG A 146 2.71 -0.40 25.79
N GLY A 147 3.27 -1.60 25.59
CA GLY A 147 3.40 -2.61 26.62
C GLY A 147 4.32 -2.16 27.76
N GLY A 148 4.04 -2.68 28.93
CA GLY A 148 4.77 -2.44 30.16
C GLY A 148 6.17 -3.02 30.13
N ASN A 149 7.14 -2.24 30.58
CA ASN A 149 8.46 -2.76 30.90
C ASN A 149 8.38 -3.66 32.14
N SER A 150 9.30 -4.60 32.22
CA SER A 150 9.51 -5.43 33.41
C SER A 150 10.71 -4.98 34.23
N ASN A 151 10.87 -5.58 35.41
CA ASN A 151 12.12 -5.57 36.17
C ASN A 151 12.96 -6.78 35.73
N GLU A 152 12.88 -7.94 36.39
CA GLU A 152 13.46 -9.21 35.91
C GLU A 152 12.46 -10.10 35.14
N GLY A 153 11.17 -9.79 35.20
CA GLY A 153 10.13 -10.46 34.41
C GLY A 153 10.25 -10.15 32.91
N GLY A 154 9.35 -10.65 32.08
CA GLY A 154 9.27 -10.29 30.67
C GLY A 154 8.44 -9.03 30.42
N GLY A 155 8.70 -8.32 29.32
CA GLY A 155 7.92 -7.16 28.91
C GLY A 155 6.51 -7.54 28.42
N GLY A 156 5.54 -6.64 28.63
CA GLY A 156 4.16 -6.79 28.13
C GLY A 156 4.03 -6.40 26.66
N ALA A 157 2.93 -6.77 26.01
CA ALA A 157 2.68 -6.48 24.60
C ALA A 157 2.11 -5.06 24.38
N GLY A 158 2.50 -4.41 23.28
CA GLY A 158 1.81 -3.24 22.75
C GLY A 158 0.91 -3.67 21.60
N LEU A 159 -0.40 -3.49 21.75
CA LEU A 159 -1.41 -3.96 20.80
C LEU A 159 -2.30 -2.80 20.34
N GLY A 160 -2.41 -2.60 19.01
CA GLY A 160 -3.36 -1.66 18.41
C GLY A 160 -3.03 -0.20 18.72
N GLY A 161 -2.14 0.42 17.95
CA GLY A 161 -1.70 1.78 18.21
C GLY A 161 -2.84 2.81 18.17
N ALA A 162 -3.81 2.63 17.28
CA ALA A 162 -5.03 3.42 17.23
C ALA A 162 -6.24 2.70 17.80
N ILE A 163 -6.43 1.42 17.45
CA ILE A 163 -7.67 0.68 17.73
C ILE A 163 -7.36 -0.76 18.17
N PHE A 164 -8.06 -1.20 19.23
CA PHE A 164 -8.18 -2.61 19.60
C PHE A 164 -9.61 -3.08 19.35
N ASN A 165 -9.81 -4.05 18.45
CA ASN A 165 -11.14 -4.50 18.03
C ASN A 165 -11.44 -5.93 18.47
N GLN A 166 -12.54 -6.14 19.19
CA GLN A 166 -13.15 -7.46 19.40
C GLN A 166 -14.60 -7.53 18.90
N GLY A 167 -15.20 -6.39 18.54
CA GLY A 167 -16.54 -6.30 18.00
C GLY A 167 -16.55 -6.25 16.47
N SER A 168 -17.46 -5.45 15.92
CA SER A 168 -17.51 -5.13 14.49
C SER A 168 -17.05 -3.70 14.24
N LEU A 169 -16.09 -3.55 13.33
CA LEU A 169 -15.52 -2.27 12.93
C LEU A 169 -15.61 -2.09 11.41
N LEU A 170 -16.30 -1.04 10.98
CA LEU A 170 -16.33 -0.57 9.60
C LEU A 170 -15.62 0.79 9.51
N LEU A 171 -14.64 0.88 8.62
CA LEU A 171 -13.98 2.12 8.25
C LEU A 171 -14.33 2.46 6.79
N ASP A 172 -14.88 3.64 6.54
CA ASP A 172 -15.16 4.15 5.19
C ASP A 172 -14.53 5.53 4.97
N GLY A 173 -13.61 5.64 4.02
CA GLY A 173 -12.95 6.91 3.71
C GLY A 173 -12.05 7.43 4.83
N VAL A 174 -11.55 6.54 5.71
CA VAL A 174 -10.76 6.89 6.89
C VAL A 174 -9.26 6.82 6.59
N THR A 175 -8.50 7.75 7.15
CA THR A 175 -7.03 7.72 7.14
C THR A 175 -6.48 7.38 8.52
N LEU A 176 -5.73 6.28 8.64
CA LEU A 176 -4.99 5.94 9.86
C LEU A 176 -3.51 6.15 9.60
N ARG A 177 -2.90 7.14 10.25
CA ARG A 177 -1.48 7.41 10.05
C ARG A 177 -0.67 7.68 11.30
N ASN A 178 0.60 7.31 11.25
CA ASN A 178 1.57 7.55 12.32
C ASN A 178 1.12 7.02 13.69
N ASN A 179 0.37 5.91 13.71
CA ASN A 179 0.02 5.21 14.94
C ASN A 179 1.09 4.15 15.25
N THR A 180 1.33 3.87 16.52
CA THR A 180 2.43 3.01 16.95
C THR A 180 1.98 2.02 18.01
N ALA A 181 2.33 0.74 17.83
CA ALA A 181 2.22 -0.31 18.82
C ALA A 181 3.64 -0.76 19.24
N ILE A 182 4.02 -0.58 20.51
CA ILE A 182 5.37 -0.86 21.02
C ILE A 182 5.32 -1.90 22.13
N GLY A 183 6.09 -2.98 21.99
CA GLY A 183 6.29 -3.93 23.07
C GLY A 183 7.07 -3.36 24.26
N GLY A 184 6.78 -3.86 25.45
CA GLY A 184 7.49 -3.52 26.67
C GLY A 184 8.90 -4.10 26.69
N ASN A 185 9.84 -3.40 27.31
CA ASN A 185 11.22 -3.89 27.41
C ASN A 185 11.35 -4.94 28.50
N GLY A 186 12.15 -5.97 28.23
CA GLY A 186 12.69 -6.84 29.26
C GLY A 186 13.90 -6.16 29.91
N ARG A 187 13.99 -6.14 31.24
CA ARG A 187 15.11 -5.48 31.94
C ARG A 187 15.91 -6.46 32.80
N VAL A 188 17.00 -5.92 33.35
CA VAL A 188 17.75 -6.50 34.47
C VAL A 188 17.24 -5.81 35.73
N GLY A 189 16.96 -6.56 36.80
CA GLY A 189 16.43 -6.01 38.04
C GLY A 189 16.83 -6.82 39.27
N ASN A 190 16.22 -6.49 40.41
CA ASN A 190 16.24 -7.20 41.68
C ASN A 190 14.80 -7.54 42.16
N SER A 191 13.84 -7.57 41.24
CA SER A 191 12.42 -7.73 41.51
C SER A 191 11.72 -8.45 40.36
N TRP A 192 10.69 -9.22 40.68
CA TRP A 192 10.22 -10.29 39.79
C TRP A 192 9.04 -9.92 38.88
N GLY A 193 8.52 -8.70 38.95
CA GLY A 193 7.33 -8.29 38.21
C GLY A 193 7.51 -8.28 36.69
N GLY A 194 6.64 -8.98 35.96
CA GLY A 194 6.47 -8.86 34.51
C GLY A 194 5.69 -7.61 34.11
N GLY A 195 5.82 -7.17 32.85
CA GLY A 195 5.06 -6.04 32.31
C GLY A 195 3.63 -6.43 31.90
N GLY A 196 2.69 -5.49 32.01
CA GLY A 196 1.32 -5.63 31.50
C GLY A 196 1.11 -4.93 30.15
N MET A 197 -0.11 -4.93 29.61
CA MET A 197 -0.39 -4.23 28.33
C MET A 197 -0.47 -2.70 28.44
N GLY A 198 -0.63 -2.15 29.65
CA GLY A 198 -0.73 -0.71 29.85
C GLY A 198 0.10 -0.16 31.00
N ALA A 199 0.64 -1.01 31.87
CA ALA A 199 1.50 -0.62 32.99
C ALA A 199 2.77 -1.45 33.10
N ASP A 200 3.83 -0.79 33.58
CA ASP A 200 5.10 -1.45 33.95
C ASP A 200 4.90 -2.31 35.21
N GLY A 201 5.76 -3.31 35.38
CA GLY A 201 5.87 -4.04 36.65
C GLY A 201 6.47 -3.15 37.74
N VAL A 202 5.97 -3.25 38.98
CA VAL A 202 6.41 -2.44 40.13
C VAL A 202 6.84 -3.36 41.26
N GLY A 203 8.15 -3.39 41.54
CA GLY A 203 8.73 -4.37 42.46
C GLY A 203 8.39 -5.79 42.01
N ASP A 204 7.80 -6.56 42.92
CA ASP A 204 7.41 -7.95 42.69
C ASP A 204 6.02 -8.09 42.06
N ALA A 205 5.27 -7.00 41.94
CA ALA A 205 3.97 -6.99 41.29
C ALA A 205 4.12 -6.86 39.77
N GLY A 206 3.42 -7.72 39.03
CA GLY A 206 3.29 -7.57 37.59
C GLY A 206 2.46 -6.34 37.20
N GLY A 207 2.72 -5.79 36.02
CA GLY A 207 1.94 -4.69 35.45
C GLY A 207 0.59 -5.17 34.91
N GLY A 208 -0.42 -4.31 34.89
CA GLY A 208 -1.75 -4.63 34.37
C GLY A 208 -2.12 -3.86 33.09
N PHE A 209 -3.42 -3.64 32.89
CA PHE A 209 -3.93 -2.75 31.84
C PHE A 209 -3.63 -1.27 32.11
N GLY A 210 -3.18 -0.91 33.31
CA GLY A 210 -2.88 0.45 33.75
C GLY A 210 -3.91 1.06 34.70
N GLY A 211 -5.10 0.45 34.82
CA GLY A 211 -6.14 0.83 35.76
C GLY A 211 -7.28 -0.18 35.79
N ALA A 212 -8.32 0.13 36.58
CA ALA A 212 -9.49 -0.74 36.71
C ALA A 212 -10.39 -0.70 35.46
N VAL A 213 -11.03 -1.82 35.14
CA VAL A 213 -12.04 -1.95 34.08
C VAL A 213 -13.42 -2.19 34.70
N SER A 214 -14.47 -1.68 34.04
CA SER A 214 -15.88 -1.79 34.48
C SER A 214 -16.78 -2.24 33.31
N PRO A 215 -17.74 -3.17 33.51
CA PRO A 215 -18.05 -3.89 34.75
C PRO A 215 -16.89 -4.74 35.27
N ALA A 216 -16.78 -4.88 36.59
CA ALA A 216 -15.72 -5.67 37.21
C ALA A 216 -15.89 -7.16 36.86
N GLY A 217 -14.94 -7.72 36.11
CA GLY A 217 -14.99 -9.10 35.65
C GLY A 217 -13.68 -9.64 35.07
N SER A 218 -12.75 -8.75 34.68
CA SER A 218 -11.38 -9.05 34.29
C SER A 218 -10.44 -8.08 35.00
N ILE A 219 -10.03 -8.41 36.23
CA ILE A 219 -9.05 -7.60 36.94
C ILE A 219 -7.69 -7.88 36.30
N GLY A 220 -7.30 -7.09 35.30
CA GLY A 220 -5.88 -6.97 34.96
C GLY A 220 -5.21 -6.39 36.20
N GLY A 221 -4.46 -7.22 36.94
CA GLY A 221 -3.98 -6.93 38.29
C GLY A 221 -3.57 -5.46 38.47
N SER A 222 -4.24 -4.77 39.40
CA SER A 222 -3.79 -3.43 39.80
C SER A 222 -2.41 -3.58 40.44
N GLY A 223 -1.42 -2.82 39.95
CA GLY A 223 -0.08 -2.73 40.54
C GLY A 223 -0.04 -2.04 41.91
N ASN A 224 -1.11 -2.14 42.71
CA ASN A 224 -1.12 -1.60 44.07
C ASN A 224 -0.34 -2.54 44.99
N GLY A 225 0.85 -2.08 45.35
CA GLY A 225 1.63 -2.64 46.45
C GLY A 225 0.82 -2.62 47.74
N GLY A 226 0.39 -3.79 48.20
CA GLY A 226 -0.02 -3.99 49.58
C GLY A 226 1.22 -4.15 50.44
N GLY A 227 1.68 -3.05 51.04
CA GLY A 227 2.62 -3.11 52.15
C GLY A 227 2.06 -3.96 53.30
N PHE A 228 2.97 -4.58 54.05
CA PHE A 228 2.76 -5.42 55.24
C PHE A 228 1.51 -5.07 56.06
N GLY A 229 0.39 -5.74 55.80
CA GLY A 229 -0.85 -5.63 56.57
C GLY A 229 -1.20 -6.97 57.22
N LEU A 230 -0.97 -7.06 58.52
CA LEU A 230 -1.21 -8.25 59.37
C LEU A 230 -2.68 -8.70 59.30
N GLY A 231 -2.93 -9.94 58.87
CA GLY A 231 -4.30 -10.48 58.88
C GLY A 231 -4.53 -11.88 58.32
N GLY A 232 -3.57 -12.81 58.39
CA GLY A 232 -3.80 -14.23 58.08
C GLY A 232 -2.53 -15.08 58.23
N PRO A 233 -2.58 -16.29 58.83
CA PRO A 233 -1.38 -17.03 59.21
C PRO A 233 -0.80 -17.80 58.02
N GLY A 234 0.03 -17.12 57.24
CA GLY A 234 1.02 -17.69 56.33
C GLY A 234 2.32 -16.91 56.49
N LEU A 235 3.44 -17.58 56.77
CA LEU A 235 4.69 -16.96 57.25
C LEU A 235 5.46 -16.13 56.18
N PHE A 236 4.89 -15.94 54.99
CA PHE A 236 5.44 -15.10 53.93
C PHE A 236 4.27 -14.37 53.26
N GLY A 237 4.26 -13.03 53.28
CA GLY A 237 3.22 -12.22 52.66
C GLY A 237 3.62 -11.87 51.23
N GLY A 238 3.05 -12.54 50.23
CA GLY A 238 3.24 -12.19 48.82
C GLY A 238 1.99 -11.49 48.26
N ALA A 239 2.19 -10.40 47.54
CA ALA A 239 1.12 -9.67 46.85
C ALA A 239 0.46 -10.57 45.80
N THR A 240 -0.87 -10.67 45.86
CA THR A 240 -1.65 -11.57 45.00
C THR A 240 -2.10 -10.80 43.74
N GLY A 241 -1.43 -11.04 42.61
CA GLY A 241 -1.98 -10.78 41.29
C GLY A 241 -3.18 -11.70 41.05
N GLY A 242 -4.39 -11.15 41.09
CA GLY A 242 -5.58 -11.84 40.59
C GLY A 242 -5.54 -11.83 39.06
N GLY A 243 -5.64 -13.00 38.44
CA GLY A 243 -5.73 -13.10 36.99
C GLY A 243 -7.20 -13.06 36.55
N GLY A 244 -7.59 -12.17 35.66
CA GLY A 244 -8.88 -12.26 34.96
C GLY A 244 -8.65 -12.64 33.51
N GLY A 245 -9.34 -13.66 33.00
CA GLY A 245 -9.28 -14.03 31.59
C GLY A 245 -10.18 -13.19 30.69
N PHE A 246 -10.31 -13.62 29.43
CA PHE A 246 -11.21 -12.96 28.51
C PHE A 246 -12.65 -13.14 28.95
N GLY A 247 -13.04 -14.22 29.66
CA GLY A 247 -14.42 -14.49 30.06
C GLY A 247 -14.76 -14.37 31.54
N LEU A 248 -16.07 -14.32 31.85
CA LEU A 248 -16.62 -14.11 33.20
C LEU A 248 -16.20 -15.18 34.22
N THR A 249 -15.90 -16.38 33.75
CA THR A 249 -15.44 -17.52 34.56
C THR A 249 -13.92 -17.67 34.62
N ASP A 250 -13.18 -16.83 33.90
CA ASP A 250 -11.72 -16.97 33.78
C ASP A 250 -10.95 -16.23 34.90
N ASN A 251 -11.59 -16.06 36.06
CA ASN A 251 -11.03 -15.37 37.21
C ASN A 251 -10.21 -16.34 38.09
N GLY A 252 -8.91 -16.09 38.20
CA GLY A 252 -8.00 -16.69 39.18
C GLY A 252 -8.13 -16.00 40.54
N TYR A 253 -8.40 -16.80 41.57
CA TYR A 253 -8.32 -16.36 42.96
C TYR A 253 -6.86 -16.12 43.38
N ALA A 254 -6.64 -15.25 44.38
CA ALA A 254 -5.39 -15.21 45.13
C ALA A 254 -5.02 -16.63 45.60
N ASN A 255 -3.84 -17.12 45.22
CA ASN A 255 -3.33 -18.48 45.51
C ASN A 255 -4.14 -19.64 44.88
N GLY A 256 -4.98 -19.39 43.87
CA GLY A 256 -5.73 -20.42 43.15
C GLY A 256 -5.08 -20.84 41.83
N LEU A 257 -5.39 -22.06 41.36
CA LEU A 257 -5.12 -22.49 39.99
C LEU A 257 -5.84 -21.51 39.04
N GLY A 258 -5.09 -20.74 38.24
CA GLY A 258 -5.66 -19.86 37.22
C GLY A 258 -6.67 -20.63 36.35
N GLY A 259 -7.87 -20.09 36.20
CA GLY A 259 -9.01 -20.75 35.54
C GLY A 259 -9.29 -20.20 34.16
N GLY A 260 -9.58 -21.09 33.21
CA GLY A 260 -10.02 -20.84 31.83
C GLY A 260 -9.82 -22.09 30.96
N PRO A 261 -10.62 -22.34 29.91
CA PRO A 261 -10.37 -23.44 28.98
C PRO A 261 -8.99 -23.31 28.33
N ARG A 262 -8.27 -24.42 28.13
CA ARG A 262 -6.98 -24.42 27.38
C ARG A 262 -7.22 -24.01 25.94
N ASP A 263 -6.87 -22.77 25.61
CA ASP A 263 -6.97 -22.20 24.27
C ASP A 263 -5.58 -21.85 23.69
N GLY A 264 -4.57 -21.80 24.57
CA GLY A 264 -3.17 -21.56 24.27
C GLY A 264 -2.79 -20.09 24.06
N LEU A 265 -3.57 -19.13 24.56
CA LEU A 265 -3.16 -17.71 24.58
C LEU A 265 -2.43 -17.30 25.88
N GLY A 266 -2.56 -18.07 26.95
CA GLY A 266 -1.87 -17.85 28.23
C GLY A 266 -0.47 -18.46 28.33
N GLY A 267 0.36 -17.94 29.24
CA GLY A 267 1.71 -18.45 29.51
C GLY A 267 1.73 -19.76 30.31
N ARG A 268 2.79 -20.55 30.14
CA ARG A 268 3.05 -21.78 30.90
C ARG A 268 3.74 -21.49 32.24
N ASN A 269 3.36 -22.25 33.27
CA ASN A 269 4.07 -22.26 34.55
C ASN A 269 5.29 -23.18 34.54
N ASN A 270 6.12 -23.11 35.59
CA ASN A 270 7.34 -23.93 35.76
C ASN A 270 7.05 -25.45 35.85
N GLY A 271 5.78 -25.84 36.07
CA GLY A 271 5.33 -27.24 36.10
C GLY A 271 4.89 -27.81 34.75
N GLY A 272 5.01 -27.04 33.65
CA GLY A 272 4.67 -27.50 32.30
C GLY A 272 3.18 -27.54 31.98
N ILE A 273 2.31 -27.02 32.85
CA ILE A 273 0.87 -26.92 32.57
C ILE A 273 0.60 -25.61 31.81
N VAL A 274 -0.07 -25.73 30.67
CA VAL A 274 -0.52 -24.60 29.84
C VAL A 274 -1.68 -23.88 30.53
N GLY A 275 -1.57 -22.56 30.67
CA GLY A 275 -2.66 -21.71 31.20
C GLY A 275 -3.91 -21.73 30.32
N GLY A 276 -5.07 -21.44 30.93
CA GLY A 276 -6.33 -21.22 30.22
C GLY A 276 -6.37 -19.88 29.48
N GLN A 277 -7.52 -19.56 28.86
CA GLN A 277 -7.84 -18.22 28.33
C GLN A 277 -7.43 -17.14 29.35
N GLY A 278 -6.26 -16.54 29.17
CA GLY A 278 -5.88 -15.35 29.92
C GLY A 278 -5.52 -15.51 31.39
N SER A 279 -5.25 -16.71 31.91
CA SER A 279 -4.79 -16.90 33.30
C SER A 279 -3.47 -17.65 33.35
N GLY A 280 -2.37 -16.93 33.57
CA GLY A 280 -1.11 -17.53 33.95
C GLY A 280 -1.29 -18.23 35.29
N GLY A 281 -1.24 -19.56 35.34
CA GLY A 281 -1.43 -20.30 36.59
C GLY A 281 -0.15 -20.33 37.43
N GLY A 282 -0.24 -20.03 38.73
CA GLY A 282 0.79 -20.40 39.72
C GLY A 282 0.46 -21.76 40.33
N VAL A 283 1.46 -22.64 40.49
CA VAL A 283 1.36 -23.82 41.37
C VAL A 283 2.36 -23.61 42.51
N ASP A 284 1.91 -23.77 43.75
CA ASP A 284 2.77 -23.97 44.92
C ASP A 284 3.61 -25.23 44.69
N VAL A 285 4.81 -25.08 44.16
CA VAL A 285 5.84 -26.12 44.35
C VAL A 285 6.40 -25.93 45.76
N ALA A 286 6.53 -27.05 46.47
CA ALA A 286 6.86 -27.20 47.90
C ALA A 286 8.21 -26.59 48.38
N ALA A 287 8.78 -25.62 47.66
CA ALA A 287 10.05 -24.95 47.91
C ALA A 287 9.89 -23.48 48.36
N GLY A 288 8.78 -23.12 49.01
CA GLY A 288 8.65 -21.84 49.74
C GLY A 288 8.57 -20.57 48.89
N GLY A 289 8.28 -20.66 47.58
CA GLY A 289 8.10 -19.50 46.70
C GLY A 289 6.63 -19.12 46.52
N ILE A 290 6.24 -17.91 46.92
CA ILE A 290 4.91 -17.35 46.65
C ILE A 290 4.95 -16.67 45.26
N GLY A 291 4.19 -17.19 44.30
CA GLY A 291 4.07 -16.61 42.96
C GLY A 291 2.61 -16.38 42.57
N ALA A 292 2.27 -15.16 42.18
CA ALA A 292 0.94 -14.82 41.69
C ALA A 292 0.92 -14.82 40.16
N GLY A 293 -0.08 -15.50 39.59
CA GLY A 293 -0.32 -15.54 38.15
C GLY A 293 -0.70 -14.19 37.54
N GLY A 294 -0.35 -13.96 36.27
CA GLY A 294 -0.84 -12.82 35.49
C GLY A 294 -2.19 -13.09 34.83
N GLY A 295 -3.13 -12.14 34.90
CA GLY A 295 -4.38 -12.14 34.12
C GLY A 295 -4.19 -11.68 32.67
N VAL A 296 -5.28 -11.56 31.90
CA VAL A 296 -5.28 -10.86 30.60
C VAL A 296 -4.77 -9.45 30.82
N GLY A 297 -3.81 -9.08 29.98
CA GLY A 297 -3.02 -7.86 30.09
C GLY A 297 -2.21 -7.70 31.37
N GLY A 298 -2.17 -8.71 32.23
CA GLY A 298 -1.44 -8.76 33.49
C GLY A 298 -0.13 -9.53 33.36
N GLY A 299 0.97 -8.91 33.79
CA GLY A 299 2.24 -9.57 34.02
C GLY A 299 2.17 -10.47 35.27
N GLY A 300 2.94 -11.55 35.27
CA GLY A 300 3.08 -12.41 36.45
C GLY A 300 3.93 -11.77 37.56
N GLY A 301 3.62 -12.09 38.82
CA GLY A 301 4.45 -11.74 39.98
C GLY A 301 5.19 -12.97 40.51
N GLY A 302 6.50 -12.87 40.70
CA GLY A 302 7.33 -14.03 41.08
C GLY A 302 7.34 -15.12 40.00
N VAL A 303 7.26 -16.40 40.36
CA VAL A 303 7.29 -17.55 39.43
C VAL A 303 5.99 -17.78 38.63
N GLY A 304 5.05 -16.82 38.61
CA GLY A 304 3.77 -16.91 37.90
C GLY A 304 3.86 -16.51 36.43
N GLY A 305 3.26 -17.30 35.52
CA GLY A 305 3.23 -17.00 34.07
C GLY A 305 2.41 -15.76 33.70
N GLY A 306 2.68 -15.18 32.53
CA GLY A 306 1.93 -14.03 32.00
C GLY A 306 0.63 -14.44 31.30
N GLY A 307 -0.41 -13.61 31.39
CA GLY A 307 -1.63 -13.78 30.59
C GLY A 307 -1.50 -13.19 29.19
N PHE A 308 -2.59 -13.16 28.42
CA PHE A 308 -2.58 -12.55 27.07
C PHE A 308 -2.04 -11.11 27.13
N GLY A 309 -0.98 -10.81 26.38
CA GLY A 309 -0.29 -9.52 26.38
C GLY A 309 0.54 -9.22 27.63
N GLY A 310 0.58 -10.11 28.62
CA GLY A 310 1.35 -9.97 29.85
C GLY A 310 2.67 -10.75 29.80
N GLY A 311 3.73 -10.15 30.33
CA GLY A 311 5.02 -10.81 30.49
C GLY A 311 5.06 -11.78 31.68
N GLY A 312 5.91 -12.81 31.59
CA GLY A 312 6.12 -13.75 32.70
C GLY A 312 6.88 -13.09 33.86
N GLY A 313 6.60 -13.49 35.09
CA GLY A 313 7.40 -13.07 36.24
C GLY A 313 8.77 -13.77 36.31
N GLY A 314 9.74 -13.10 36.95
CA GLY A 314 11.12 -13.59 37.14
C GLY A 314 11.25 -14.66 38.23
N GLY A 315 12.34 -15.43 38.20
CA GLY A 315 12.62 -16.47 39.19
C GLY A 315 13.23 -15.92 40.49
N ASN A 316 12.70 -16.33 41.66
CA ASN A 316 13.18 -15.86 42.97
C ASN A 316 14.64 -16.24 43.30
N HIS A 317 15.25 -15.54 44.26
CA HIS A 317 16.52 -15.91 44.91
C HIS A 317 16.44 -17.32 45.51
N GLY A 318 17.20 -18.28 44.97
CA GLY A 318 17.26 -19.66 45.47
C GLY A 318 16.86 -20.75 44.47
N TYR A 319 17.40 -20.70 43.25
CA TYR A 319 17.26 -21.76 42.22
C TYR A 319 15.86 -21.95 41.60
N SER A 320 15.04 -20.90 41.51
CA SER A 320 13.78 -20.94 40.73
C SER A 320 13.98 -20.51 39.28
N ALA A 321 13.27 -21.14 38.34
CA ALA A 321 13.25 -20.74 36.94
C ALA A 321 12.30 -19.54 36.73
N GLY A 322 12.58 -18.73 35.71
CA GLY A 322 11.63 -17.71 35.25
C GLY A 322 10.38 -18.34 34.63
N SER A 323 9.27 -17.62 34.67
CA SER A 323 7.99 -18.10 34.12
C SER A 323 7.76 -17.63 32.68
N SER A 324 6.88 -18.32 31.94
CA SER A 324 6.66 -17.99 30.53
C SER A 324 5.75 -16.77 30.35
N GLY A 325 6.01 -15.96 29.33
CA GLY A 325 5.09 -14.92 28.88
C GLY A 325 3.82 -15.50 28.24
N GLY A 326 2.71 -14.75 28.27
CA GLY A 326 1.53 -15.08 27.47
C GLY A 326 1.66 -14.53 26.05
N PHE A 327 0.61 -14.66 25.22
CA PHE A 327 0.63 -14.17 23.83
C PHE A 327 1.15 -12.71 23.74
N GLY A 328 2.20 -12.48 22.97
CA GLY A 328 2.88 -11.18 22.85
C GLY A 328 3.72 -10.76 24.06
N GLY A 329 3.68 -11.46 25.19
CA GLY A 329 4.49 -11.19 26.37
C GLY A 329 5.85 -11.90 26.34
N GLY A 330 6.88 -11.23 26.86
CA GLY A 330 8.20 -11.83 27.04
C GLY A 330 8.24 -12.83 28.20
N GLY A 331 9.18 -13.78 28.15
CA GLY A 331 9.48 -14.68 29.27
C GLY A 331 10.26 -14.00 30.40
N GLY A 332 10.08 -14.45 31.63
CA GLY A 332 10.85 -13.95 32.78
C GLY A 332 12.26 -14.51 32.86
N GLY A 333 13.20 -13.71 33.39
CA GLY A 333 14.57 -14.14 33.68
C GLY A 333 14.63 -15.21 34.78
N GLY A 334 15.67 -16.04 34.76
CA GLY A 334 15.93 -17.02 35.82
C GLY A 334 16.56 -16.38 37.06
N GLY A 335 16.34 -16.97 38.24
CA GLY A 335 16.97 -16.49 39.47
C GLY A 335 18.48 -16.79 39.54
N TYR A 336 19.14 -16.23 40.55
CA TYR A 336 20.58 -16.45 40.80
C TYR A 336 20.90 -17.95 40.96
N GLY A 337 21.85 -18.45 40.15
CA GLY A 337 22.32 -19.84 40.19
C GLY A 337 21.39 -20.88 39.53
N SER A 338 20.26 -20.47 38.96
CA SER A 338 19.30 -21.34 38.26
C SER A 338 19.66 -21.57 36.79
N PRO A 339 19.61 -22.80 36.25
CA PRO A 339 19.71 -23.01 34.81
C PRO A 339 18.41 -22.70 34.04
N GLY A 340 17.26 -22.55 34.72
CA GLY A 340 15.94 -22.39 34.08
C GLY A 340 15.54 -20.94 33.81
N PHE A 341 14.89 -20.71 32.66
CA PHE A 341 14.39 -19.41 32.18
C PHE A 341 12.94 -19.52 31.69
N GLY A 342 12.25 -18.38 31.61
CA GLY A 342 10.89 -18.29 31.10
C GLY A 342 10.84 -18.38 29.58
N LEU A 343 9.97 -19.24 29.04
CA LEU A 343 9.72 -19.29 27.60
C LEU A 343 8.98 -18.03 27.13
N SER A 344 9.16 -17.67 25.86
CA SER A 344 8.38 -16.62 25.25
C SER A 344 6.94 -17.05 24.96
N GLY A 345 6.00 -16.10 25.01
CA GLY A 345 4.75 -16.27 24.27
C GLY A 345 4.93 -15.98 22.79
N PHE A 346 3.89 -16.22 21.99
CA PHE A 346 3.94 -15.91 20.55
C PHE A 346 4.35 -14.46 20.32
N GLY A 347 5.43 -14.23 19.57
CA GLY A 347 5.98 -12.91 19.29
C GLY A 347 6.73 -12.26 20.46
N GLY A 348 6.69 -12.82 21.67
CA GLY A 348 7.52 -12.37 22.79
C GLY A 348 8.95 -12.87 22.68
N GLY A 349 9.84 -12.24 23.44
CA GLY A 349 11.22 -12.66 23.62
C GLY A 349 11.40 -13.64 24.77
N PHE A 350 12.47 -14.45 24.72
CA PHE A 350 12.81 -15.38 25.79
C PHE A 350 13.39 -14.68 27.01
N GLY A 351 13.10 -15.19 28.20
CA GLY A 351 13.93 -14.88 29.36
C GLY A 351 15.30 -15.55 29.21
N VAL A 352 16.34 -14.96 29.79
CA VAL A 352 17.68 -15.58 29.83
C VAL A 352 18.32 -15.42 31.20
N ASN A 353 19.37 -16.19 31.44
CA ASN A 353 20.26 -16.01 32.59
C ASN A 353 21.67 -15.64 32.07
N THR A 354 22.24 -14.54 32.54
CA THR A 354 23.58 -14.09 32.14
C THR A 354 24.52 -14.13 33.35
N ILE A 355 25.72 -14.72 33.20
CA ILE A 355 26.73 -14.71 34.27
C ILE A 355 27.49 -13.38 34.22
N ASN A 356 27.49 -12.63 35.32
CA ASN A 356 28.28 -11.40 35.43
C ASN A 356 29.76 -11.68 35.70
N PHE A 357 30.63 -10.66 35.59
CA PHE A 357 32.08 -10.78 35.77
C PHE A 357 32.51 -11.26 37.18
N GLN A 358 31.58 -11.26 38.14
CA GLN A 358 31.79 -11.76 39.50
C GLN A 358 31.30 -13.21 39.70
N GLY A 359 30.83 -13.87 38.64
CA GLY A 359 30.37 -15.27 38.67
C GLY A 359 28.92 -15.46 39.13
N PHE A 360 28.14 -14.38 39.30
CA PHE A 360 26.72 -14.46 39.68
C PHE A 360 25.83 -14.40 38.43
N ALA A 361 24.87 -15.32 38.35
CA ALA A 361 23.89 -15.37 37.26
C ALA A 361 22.75 -14.38 37.53
N THR A 362 22.54 -13.39 36.66
CA THR A 362 21.43 -12.42 36.72
C THR A 362 20.40 -12.69 35.63
N GLY A 363 19.13 -12.81 36.01
CA GLY A 363 18.02 -12.97 35.09
C GLY A 363 17.77 -11.72 34.25
N ILE A 364 17.48 -11.91 32.96
CA ILE A 364 17.04 -10.84 32.06
C ILE A 364 15.73 -11.27 31.42
N GLY A 365 14.73 -10.39 31.52
CA GLY A 365 13.45 -10.57 30.84
C GLY A 365 13.55 -10.56 29.32
N GLY A 366 12.67 -11.31 28.66
CA GLY A 366 12.39 -11.14 27.24
C GLY A 366 11.61 -9.86 26.96
N GLY A 367 11.79 -9.26 25.78
CA GLY A 367 10.95 -8.14 25.32
C GLY A 367 9.53 -8.60 24.95
N GLY A 368 8.53 -7.73 25.16
CA GLY A 368 7.18 -7.94 24.66
C GLY A 368 7.05 -7.56 23.19
N ALA A 369 6.02 -8.04 22.50
CA ALA A 369 5.77 -7.78 21.09
C ALA A 369 5.07 -6.43 20.85
N GLY A 370 5.30 -5.81 19.69
CA GLY A 370 4.45 -4.76 19.13
C GLY A 370 3.60 -5.34 18.01
N MET A 371 2.28 -5.22 18.10
CA MET A 371 1.36 -5.80 17.10
C MET A 371 0.25 -4.84 16.70
N GLY A 372 0.01 -4.71 15.39
CA GLY A 372 -1.07 -3.86 14.88
C GLY A 372 -0.76 -2.39 15.12
N GLY A 373 0.22 -1.84 14.42
CA GLY A 373 0.65 -0.46 14.63
C GLY A 373 -0.49 0.55 14.48
N ALA A 374 -1.45 0.27 13.60
CA ALA A 374 -2.76 0.94 13.60
C ALA A 374 -3.81 0.13 14.37
N ILE A 375 -4.10 -1.09 13.90
CA ILE A 375 -5.26 -1.88 14.35
C ILE A 375 -4.81 -3.26 14.80
N PHE A 376 -5.23 -3.65 16.01
CA PHE A 376 -5.19 -5.04 16.47
C PHE A 376 -6.61 -5.60 16.51
N ASN A 377 -6.91 -6.52 15.60
CA ASN A 377 -8.20 -7.20 15.51
C ASN A 377 -8.12 -8.58 16.18
N HIS A 378 -8.88 -8.80 17.25
CA HIS A 378 -8.87 -10.04 18.02
C HIS A 378 -10.26 -10.69 18.08
N GLY A 379 -10.47 -11.74 17.28
CA GLY A 379 -11.78 -12.40 17.20
C GLY A 379 -12.89 -11.57 16.53
N GLY A 380 -12.68 -10.26 16.39
CA GLY A 380 -13.61 -9.30 15.79
C GLY A 380 -13.66 -9.32 14.27
N GLN A 381 -14.57 -8.51 13.74
CA GLN A 381 -14.74 -8.26 12.31
C GLN A 381 -14.24 -6.85 11.97
N LEU A 382 -13.41 -6.76 10.93
CA LEU A 382 -12.87 -5.52 10.42
C LEU A 382 -13.17 -5.38 8.92
N THR A 383 -13.83 -4.31 8.52
CA THR A 383 -14.02 -3.95 7.12
C THR A 383 -13.41 -2.58 6.84
N LEU A 384 -12.54 -2.50 5.85
CA LEU A 384 -11.97 -1.24 5.33
C LEU A 384 -12.51 -1.01 3.93
N ALA A 385 -13.08 0.16 3.72
CA ALA A 385 -13.63 0.60 2.45
C ALA A 385 -13.05 1.96 2.10
N ASN A 386 -12.38 2.08 0.95
CA ASN A 386 -11.82 3.36 0.51
C ASN A 386 -10.90 4.01 1.57
N CYS A 387 -10.14 3.20 2.30
CA CYS A 387 -9.30 3.67 3.40
C CYS A 387 -7.83 3.76 3.00
N THR A 388 -7.12 4.73 3.59
CA THR A 388 -5.66 4.82 3.54
C THR A 388 -5.05 4.55 4.91
N ILE A 389 -4.15 3.58 5.01
CA ILE A 389 -3.42 3.26 6.25
C ILE A 389 -1.92 3.34 5.99
N THR A 390 -1.25 4.30 6.62
CA THR A 390 0.14 4.63 6.27
C THR A 390 0.99 5.11 7.44
N GLY A 391 2.30 4.89 7.39
CA GLY A 391 3.23 5.39 8.41
C GLY A 391 3.01 4.78 9.80
N ASN A 392 2.22 3.71 9.91
CA ASN A 392 1.97 3.06 11.18
C ASN A 392 3.09 2.08 11.50
N THR A 393 3.45 1.98 12.78
CA THR A 393 4.61 1.22 13.23
C THR A 393 4.25 0.17 14.28
N ALA A 394 4.65 -1.08 14.04
CA ALA A 394 4.63 -2.13 15.07
C ALA A 394 6.06 -2.49 15.47
N GLN A 395 6.42 -2.22 16.73
CA GLN A 395 7.78 -2.35 17.24
C GLN A 395 7.86 -3.32 18.42
N GLY A 396 8.73 -4.32 18.32
CA GLY A 396 9.07 -5.19 19.43
C GLY A 396 9.83 -4.47 20.55
N GLY A 397 9.55 -4.84 21.78
CA GLY A 397 10.26 -4.39 22.97
C GLY A 397 11.70 -4.88 23.00
N SER A 398 12.57 -4.10 23.62
CA SER A 398 14.01 -4.40 23.66
C SER A 398 14.39 -5.25 24.86
N SER A 399 15.22 -6.28 24.64
CA SER A 399 16.07 -6.95 25.63
C SER A 399 17.12 -7.79 24.86
N ASN A 400 17.86 -8.68 25.53
CA ASN A 400 18.75 -9.63 24.84
C ASN A 400 17.99 -10.53 23.85
N TRP A 401 16.77 -10.91 24.20
CA TRP A 401 15.81 -11.52 23.28
C TRP A 401 14.60 -10.61 23.29
N GLY A 402 14.58 -9.66 22.37
CA GLY A 402 13.50 -8.71 22.20
C GLY A 402 12.21 -9.38 21.74
N GLY A 403 11.14 -8.59 21.73
CA GLY A 403 9.88 -9.01 21.12
C GLY A 403 9.86 -8.76 19.62
N CYS A 404 8.88 -9.34 18.95
CA CYS A 404 8.66 -9.19 17.52
C CYS A 404 7.84 -7.93 17.20
N GLY A 405 7.96 -7.44 15.96
CA GLY A 405 7.10 -6.39 15.40
C GLY A 405 6.21 -6.95 14.29
N TYR A 406 4.90 -7.04 14.50
CA TYR A 406 4.00 -7.66 13.51
C TYR A 406 2.83 -6.78 13.14
N GLY A 407 2.43 -6.74 11.87
CA GLY A 407 1.22 -6.00 11.48
C GLY A 407 1.44 -4.49 11.62
N GLY A 408 2.33 -3.88 10.84
CA GLY A 408 2.63 -2.44 10.93
C GLY A 408 1.37 -1.59 10.82
N ALA A 409 0.49 -1.92 9.89
CA ALA A 409 -0.89 -1.43 9.85
C ALA A 409 -1.84 -2.33 10.66
N ILE A 410 -2.09 -3.56 10.19
CA ILE A 410 -3.11 -4.44 10.80
C ILE A 410 -2.47 -5.74 11.31
N PHE A 411 -2.81 -6.11 12.54
CA PHE A 411 -2.63 -7.47 13.04
C PHE A 411 -3.99 -8.11 13.28
N ASN A 412 -4.27 -9.23 12.62
CA ASN A 412 -5.50 -10.00 12.76
C ASN A 412 -5.23 -11.31 13.51
N LEU A 413 -5.77 -11.46 14.71
CA LEU A 413 -5.72 -12.66 15.53
C LEU A 413 -7.09 -13.32 15.57
N ASN A 414 -7.22 -14.51 14.98
CA ASN A 414 -8.45 -15.31 15.05
C ASN A 414 -9.71 -14.54 14.59
N GLY A 415 -9.58 -13.47 13.80
CA GLY A 415 -10.66 -12.59 13.37
C GLY A 415 -10.90 -12.60 11.86
N PHE A 416 -11.82 -11.75 11.41
CA PHE A 416 -12.11 -11.52 9.99
C PHE A 416 -11.66 -10.12 9.56
N VAL A 417 -11.02 -10.03 8.40
CA VAL A 417 -10.68 -8.76 7.75
C VAL A 417 -11.17 -8.76 6.31
N ALA A 418 -11.93 -7.74 5.93
CA ALA A 418 -12.29 -7.46 4.55
C ALA A 418 -11.66 -6.13 4.13
N LEU A 419 -10.80 -6.16 3.11
CA LEU A 419 -10.20 -4.97 2.50
C LEU A 419 -10.86 -4.74 1.15
N LEU A 420 -11.47 -3.57 0.97
CA LEU A 420 -12.19 -3.18 -0.23
C LEU A 420 -11.66 -1.83 -0.69
N HIS A 421 -10.99 -1.79 -1.84
CA HIS A 421 -10.43 -0.56 -2.39
C HIS A 421 -9.61 0.24 -1.36
N ALA A 422 -8.75 -0.44 -0.62
CA ALA A 422 -7.95 0.17 0.43
C ALA A 422 -6.46 0.22 0.02
N THR A 423 -5.77 1.25 0.49
CA THR A 423 -4.32 1.40 0.32
C THR A 423 -3.64 1.31 1.69
N LEU A 424 -2.94 0.21 1.93
CA LEU A 424 -2.11 -0.01 3.12
C LEU A 424 -0.65 0.09 2.69
N ALA A 425 -0.07 1.29 2.78
CA ALA A 425 1.26 1.53 2.24
C ALA A 425 2.18 2.34 3.16
N GLY A 426 3.49 2.07 3.10
CA GLY A 426 4.47 2.82 3.91
C GLY A 426 4.38 2.52 5.40
N ASN A 427 3.97 1.31 5.78
CA ASN A 427 3.88 0.90 7.19
C ASN A 427 5.17 0.18 7.61
N THR A 428 5.53 0.28 8.89
CA THR A 428 6.82 -0.20 9.39
C THR A 428 6.64 -1.28 10.44
N VAL A 429 7.46 -2.32 10.37
CA VAL A 429 7.62 -3.33 11.43
C VAL A 429 9.07 -3.34 11.90
N ILE A 430 9.27 -3.35 13.21
CA ILE A 430 10.60 -3.28 13.82
C ILE A 430 10.72 -4.41 14.84
N ALA A 431 11.70 -5.29 14.66
CA ALA A 431 12.00 -6.34 15.62
C ALA A 431 12.85 -5.78 16.77
N GLY A 432 12.63 -6.28 17.99
CA GLY A 432 13.65 -6.21 19.03
C GLY A 432 14.86 -7.10 18.71
N PRO A 433 15.96 -7.01 19.47
CA PRO A 433 17.14 -7.84 19.24
C PRO A 433 16.81 -9.34 19.23
N ASN A 434 17.33 -10.10 18.27
CA ASN A 434 17.06 -11.55 18.12
C ASN A 434 15.57 -11.93 17.92
N ALA A 435 14.73 -11.00 17.48
CA ALA A 435 13.32 -11.23 17.18
C ALA A 435 13.01 -11.07 15.69
N HIS A 436 11.73 -11.22 15.32
CA HIS A 436 11.27 -11.13 13.93
C HIS A 436 10.38 -9.91 13.70
N ALA A 437 10.34 -9.43 12.47
CA ALA A 437 9.43 -8.39 12.02
C ALA A 437 8.79 -8.79 10.69
N ASP A 438 7.47 -8.68 10.59
CA ASP A 438 6.76 -9.08 9.36
C ASP A 438 5.32 -8.55 9.28
N GLY A 439 4.72 -8.61 8.09
CA GLY A 439 3.36 -8.16 7.81
C GLY A 439 3.21 -6.66 7.99
N GLY A 440 4.06 -5.86 7.35
CA GLY A 440 4.05 -4.40 7.43
C GLY A 440 2.68 -3.80 7.12
N ALA A 441 1.99 -4.25 6.08
CA ALA A 441 0.60 -3.87 5.82
C ALA A 441 -0.38 -4.74 6.62
N LEU A 442 -0.24 -6.06 6.57
CA LEU A 442 -1.15 -6.98 7.25
C LEU A 442 -0.45 -8.25 7.74
N TYR A 443 -0.67 -8.58 9.00
CA TYR A 443 -0.30 -9.87 9.58
C TYR A 443 -1.57 -10.64 9.98
N ASN A 444 -1.85 -11.75 9.31
CA ASN A 444 -2.97 -12.64 9.62
C ASN A 444 -2.48 -13.86 10.42
N LEU A 445 -3.07 -14.11 11.59
CA LEU A 445 -2.68 -15.20 12.47
C LEU A 445 -3.88 -16.02 12.93
N ARG A 446 -3.79 -17.33 12.69
CA ARG A 446 -4.56 -18.33 13.42
C ARG A 446 -3.73 -18.89 14.57
N TYR A 447 -4.23 -18.76 15.79
CA TYR A 447 -3.54 -19.27 16.98
C TYR A 447 -4.54 -19.61 18.09
N THR A 448 -4.99 -20.87 18.15
CA THR A 448 -5.83 -21.39 19.25
C THR A 448 -5.95 -22.93 19.24
N LEU A 449 -6.20 -23.52 20.41
CA LEU A 449 -6.55 -24.93 20.60
C LEU A 449 -8.07 -25.20 20.46
N LEU A 450 -8.89 -24.17 20.39
CA LEU A 450 -10.35 -24.32 20.35
C LEU A 450 -10.86 -24.66 18.96
N VAL A 451 -11.34 -25.90 18.79
CA VAL A 451 -11.92 -26.41 17.54
C VAL A 451 -13.23 -25.72 17.14
N SER A 452 -13.95 -25.13 18.10
CA SER A 452 -15.21 -24.42 17.87
C SER A 452 -15.02 -22.97 17.41
N CYS A 453 -13.81 -22.42 17.52
CA CYS A 453 -13.53 -21.05 17.12
C CYS A 453 -13.32 -20.98 15.59
N PRO A 454 -14.05 -20.13 14.87
CA PRO A 454 -13.88 -19.91 13.43
C PRO A 454 -12.46 -19.47 13.01
N ASN A 455 -12.12 -19.65 11.72
CA ASN A 455 -10.80 -19.36 11.12
C ASN A 455 -10.35 -17.89 11.24
N ALA A 456 -9.04 -17.64 11.13
CA ALA A 456 -8.50 -16.32 10.87
C ALA A 456 -8.50 -16.08 9.36
N ALA A 457 -9.38 -15.19 8.87
CA ALA A 457 -9.61 -15.06 7.44
C ALA A 457 -9.55 -13.61 6.96
N VAL A 458 -8.90 -13.42 5.82
CA VAL A 458 -8.74 -12.12 5.16
C VAL A 458 -9.27 -12.24 3.74
N THR A 459 -10.09 -11.29 3.32
CA THR A 459 -10.46 -11.09 1.92
C THR A 459 -9.91 -9.75 1.45
N ILE A 460 -9.23 -9.75 0.31
CA ILE A 460 -8.60 -8.57 -0.27
C ILE A 460 -9.20 -8.36 -1.65
N THR A 461 -9.78 -7.18 -1.90
CA THR A 461 -10.47 -6.85 -3.16
C THR A 461 -10.10 -5.47 -3.64
N ASN A 462 -9.53 -5.40 -4.85
CA ASN A 462 -9.10 -4.15 -5.47
C ASN A 462 -8.18 -3.30 -4.56
N CYS A 463 -7.29 -3.91 -3.79
CA CYS A 463 -6.45 -3.21 -2.80
C CYS A 463 -4.97 -3.10 -3.21
N LEU A 464 -4.27 -2.19 -2.53
CA LEU A 464 -2.82 -2.03 -2.56
C LEU A 464 -2.22 -2.31 -1.17
N LEU A 465 -1.31 -3.28 -1.06
CA LEU A 465 -0.47 -3.53 0.11
C LEU A 465 0.99 -3.42 -0.35
N ALA A 466 1.67 -2.34 0.04
CA ALA A 466 2.94 -1.97 -0.60
C ALA A 466 3.84 -1.11 0.28
N ASN A 467 5.10 -0.95 -0.12
CA ASN A 467 6.09 -0.05 0.45
C ASN A 467 6.28 -0.25 1.96
N SER A 468 6.03 -1.45 2.48
CA SER A 468 6.31 -1.76 3.88
C SER A 468 7.82 -1.77 4.14
N THR A 469 8.22 -1.36 5.35
CA THR A 469 9.62 -1.40 5.78
C THR A 469 9.80 -2.41 6.92
N GLY A 470 10.87 -3.20 6.85
CA GLY A 470 11.30 -4.12 7.92
C GLY A 470 10.72 -5.54 7.87
N GLY A 471 9.82 -5.82 6.93
CA GLY A 471 9.18 -7.13 6.72
C GLY A 471 8.32 -7.15 5.46
N ASN A 472 7.69 -8.29 5.16
CA ASN A 472 6.79 -8.41 3.98
C ASN A 472 5.53 -7.56 4.18
N ASP A 473 4.87 -7.14 3.11
CA ASP A 473 3.61 -6.39 3.19
C ASP A 473 2.51 -7.26 3.79
N LEU A 474 2.37 -8.48 3.29
CA LEU A 474 1.36 -9.43 3.74
C LEU A 474 2.00 -10.70 4.29
N LEU A 475 1.71 -11.02 5.54
CA LEU A 475 2.05 -12.33 6.10
C LEU A 475 0.80 -13.04 6.61
N ASN A 476 0.62 -14.28 6.17
CA ASN A 476 -0.44 -15.18 6.62
C ASN A 476 0.18 -16.38 7.35
N ASN A 477 -0.15 -16.56 8.64
CA ASN A 477 0.53 -17.54 9.50
C ASN A 477 -0.44 -18.49 10.18
N ARG A 478 -0.11 -19.77 10.08
CA ARG A 478 -0.64 -20.82 10.93
C ARG A 478 0.49 -21.74 11.37
N PRO A 479 1.08 -21.51 12.54
CA PRO A 479 2.02 -22.46 13.13
C PRO A 479 1.31 -23.80 13.35
N ALA A 480 2.01 -24.92 13.14
CA ALA A 480 1.44 -26.25 13.32
C ALA A 480 1.05 -26.54 14.79
N TYR A 481 1.81 -25.98 15.72
CA TYR A 481 1.63 -26.15 17.16
C TYR A 481 1.73 -24.80 17.88
N LEU A 482 1.05 -24.70 19.01
CA LEU A 482 1.21 -23.56 19.92
C LEU A 482 2.47 -23.78 20.76
N PHE A 483 3.22 -22.70 21.02
CA PHE A 483 4.44 -22.69 21.83
C PHE A 483 5.52 -23.72 21.43
N GLY A 484 5.51 -24.18 20.18
CA GLY A 484 6.47 -25.16 19.67
C GLY A 484 6.37 -26.56 20.29
N ALA A 485 5.31 -26.88 21.03
CA ALA A 485 5.14 -28.19 21.67
C ALA A 485 4.23 -29.11 20.83
N ALA A 486 4.73 -30.30 20.47
CA ALA A 486 4.00 -31.27 19.64
C ALA A 486 2.65 -31.74 20.23
N THR A 487 2.39 -31.48 21.52
CA THR A 487 1.16 -31.88 22.22
C THR A 487 0.00 -30.89 22.09
N ASP A 488 0.25 -29.68 21.59
CA ASP A 488 -0.72 -28.58 21.53
C ASP A 488 -0.98 -28.16 20.06
N PRO A 489 -1.69 -28.98 19.25
CA PRO A 489 -1.88 -28.72 17.83
C PRO A 489 -2.74 -27.46 17.62
N ASN A 490 -2.28 -26.58 16.73
CA ASN A 490 -3.06 -25.42 16.33
C ASN A 490 -4.24 -25.85 15.46
N THR A 491 -5.44 -25.42 15.86
CA THR A 491 -6.71 -25.81 15.21
C THR A 491 -7.20 -24.73 14.26
N GLY A 492 -8.08 -25.08 13.32
CA GLY A 492 -8.63 -24.14 12.32
C GLY A 492 -7.63 -23.77 11.23
N ALA A 493 -7.95 -22.72 10.46
CA ALA A 493 -7.14 -22.25 9.33
C ALA A 493 -6.80 -20.76 9.43
N ALA A 494 -5.67 -20.38 8.82
CA ALA A 494 -5.34 -19.01 8.47
C ALA A 494 -5.42 -18.89 6.94
N THR A 495 -6.37 -18.10 6.44
CA THR A 495 -6.66 -18.01 5.01
C THR A 495 -6.63 -16.58 4.51
N VAL A 496 -5.97 -16.36 3.37
CA VAL A 496 -6.12 -15.13 2.58
C VAL A 496 -6.82 -15.49 1.27
N THR A 497 -7.82 -14.70 0.89
CA THR A 497 -8.47 -14.83 -0.41
C THR A 497 -8.36 -13.51 -1.15
N PHE A 498 -7.66 -13.54 -2.28
CA PHE A 498 -7.64 -12.46 -3.25
C PHE A 498 -8.89 -12.57 -4.11
N ALA A 499 -9.79 -11.60 -3.98
CA ALA A 499 -10.93 -11.46 -4.87
C ALA A 499 -10.63 -10.36 -5.89
N GLY A 500 -10.82 -10.66 -7.18
CA GLY A 500 -10.41 -9.77 -8.25
C GLY A 500 -8.90 -9.53 -8.31
N ALA A 501 -8.51 -8.46 -8.99
CA ALA A 501 -7.14 -8.00 -9.06
C ALA A 501 -6.75 -7.24 -7.78
N ASN A 502 -5.50 -7.37 -7.37
CA ASN A 502 -4.91 -6.72 -6.21
C ASN A 502 -3.43 -6.48 -6.48
N LEU A 503 -2.80 -5.59 -5.72
CA LEU A 503 -1.35 -5.41 -5.74
C LEU A 503 -0.81 -5.65 -4.33
N VAL A 504 0.12 -6.60 -4.23
CA VAL A 504 0.84 -6.93 -3.00
C VAL A 504 2.30 -7.17 -3.38
N GLU A 505 3.18 -6.21 -3.08
CA GLU A 505 4.58 -6.29 -3.51
C GLU A 505 5.29 -7.50 -2.91
N THR A 506 5.10 -7.76 -1.62
CA THR A 506 5.70 -8.90 -0.93
C THR A 506 4.69 -9.66 -0.06
N ARG A 507 4.68 -10.99 -0.17
CA ARG A 507 3.78 -11.84 0.61
C ARG A 507 4.37 -13.19 1.01
N VAL A 508 3.97 -13.70 2.17
CA VAL A 508 4.37 -15.02 2.68
C VAL A 508 3.20 -15.75 3.33
N ASP A 509 3.00 -17.01 2.94
CA ASP A 509 2.23 -17.99 3.72
C ASP A 509 3.22 -18.80 4.59
N SER A 510 3.02 -18.80 5.91
CA SER A 510 3.88 -19.46 6.88
C SER A 510 3.18 -20.62 7.60
N GLY A 511 3.97 -21.67 7.86
CA GLY A 511 3.50 -22.92 8.43
C GLY A 511 2.54 -23.62 7.48
N THR A 512 1.26 -23.61 7.84
CA THR A 512 0.18 -24.31 7.13
C THR A 512 -0.97 -23.37 6.78
N ALA A 513 -0.66 -22.09 6.70
CA ALA A 513 -1.52 -21.05 6.16
C ALA A 513 -1.68 -21.22 4.65
N THR A 514 -2.79 -20.73 4.10
CA THR A 514 -3.07 -20.80 2.67
C THR A 514 -3.58 -19.48 2.11
N SER A 515 -3.06 -19.09 0.96
CA SER A 515 -3.62 -18.04 0.12
C SER A 515 -4.28 -18.63 -1.14
N SER A 516 -5.39 -18.04 -1.58
CA SER A 516 -6.13 -18.45 -2.78
C SER A 516 -6.66 -17.26 -3.58
N GLY A 517 -7.11 -17.50 -4.81
CA GLY A 517 -7.59 -16.47 -5.74
C GLY A 517 -6.55 -16.10 -6.81
N PRO A 518 -6.83 -15.07 -7.64
CA PRO A 518 -5.88 -14.55 -8.61
C PRO A 518 -4.59 -14.07 -7.93
N ALA A 519 -3.45 -14.31 -8.58
CA ALA A 519 -2.18 -13.79 -8.07
C ALA A 519 -2.18 -12.25 -8.13
N PRO A 520 -1.81 -11.57 -7.03
CA PRO A 520 -1.70 -10.11 -7.05
C PRO A 520 -0.52 -9.66 -7.90
N LEU A 521 -0.62 -8.45 -8.44
CA LEU A 521 0.50 -7.70 -9.01
C LEU A 521 1.55 -7.44 -7.92
N THR A 522 2.83 -7.38 -8.32
CA THR A 522 3.96 -7.22 -7.39
C THR A 522 4.87 -6.05 -7.76
N ASP A 523 4.57 -5.32 -8.83
CA ASP A 523 5.33 -4.15 -9.25
C ASP A 523 5.07 -2.96 -8.31
N ASP A 524 6.00 -2.00 -8.27
CA ASP A 524 5.84 -0.76 -7.51
C ASP A 524 4.53 -0.06 -7.89
N PRO A 525 3.63 0.23 -6.92
CA PRO A 525 2.37 0.92 -7.19
C PRO A 525 2.54 2.37 -7.69
N LEU A 526 3.75 2.94 -7.68
CA LEU A 526 4.06 4.31 -8.06
C LEU A 526 3.13 5.32 -7.37
N LEU A 527 3.13 5.29 -6.05
CA LEU A 527 2.36 6.20 -5.22
C LEU A 527 3.08 7.56 -5.11
N ALA A 528 2.32 8.64 -5.21
CA ALA A 528 2.78 9.95 -4.76
C ALA A 528 2.97 9.97 -3.22
N PRO A 529 3.61 10.99 -2.63
CA PRO A 529 3.56 11.19 -1.19
C PRO A 529 2.11 11.27 -0.66
N ILE A 530 1.88 10.95 0.61
CA ILE A 530 0.56 11.14 1.23
C ILE A 530 0.18 12.63 1.19
N GLY A 531 -1.07 12.95 0.84
CA GLY A 531 -1.51 14.35 0.79
C GLY A 531 -3.00 14.51 0.51
N ASN A 532 -3.43 15.78 0.43
CA ASN A 532 -4.78 16.13 0.00
C ASN A 532 -4.82 16.31 -1.51
N TYR A 533 -5.50 15.37 -2.19
CA TYR A 533 -5.66 15.33 -3.64
C TYR A 533 -7.12 15.63 -4.07
N GLY A 534 -7.82 16.48 -3.31
CA GLY A 534 -9.18 16.96 -3.61
C GLY A 534 -10.30 16.25 -2.85
N GLY A 535 -9.99 15.52 -1.77
CA GLY A 535 -10.96 14.75 -0.99
C GLY A 535 -11.13 15.21 0.46
N ILE A 536 -11.91 14.43 1.22
CA ILE A 536 -12.25 14.73 2.63
C ILE A 536 -11.10 14.31 3.58
N THR A 537 -10.35 13.26 3.24
CA THR A 537 -9.21 12.76 4.01
C THR A 537 -7.98 12.58 3.11
N GLU A 538 -6.79 12.63 3.70
CA GLU A 538 -5.52 12.45 2.97
C GLU A 538 -5.40 11.03 2.41
N THR A 539 -4.91 10.89 1.18
CA THR A 539 -4.78 9.60 0.48
C THR A 539 -3.54 9.59 -0.41
N PHE A 540 -3.24 8.46 -1.03
CA PHE A 540 -2.17 8.32 -2.02
C PHE A 540 -2.71 8.47 -3.43
N ALA A 541 -2.21 9.45 -4.20
CA ALA A 541 -2.47 9.52 -5.63
C ALA A 541 -1.60 8.51 -6.40
N LEU A 542 -2.15 7.95 -7.48
CA LEU A 542 -1.40 7.10 -8.42
C LEU A 542 -0.67 7.98 -9.44
N LEU A 543 0.61 7.72 -9.65
CA LEU A 543 1.42 8.45 -10.64
C LEU A 543 1.27 7.84 -12.04
N PRO A 544 1.58 8.60 -13.12
CA PRO A 544 1.59 8.08 -14.48
C PRO A 544 2.43 6.80 -14.58
N GLY A 545 1.89 5.77 -15.25
CA GLY A 545 2.59 4.50 -15.43
C GLY A 545 2.41 3.50 -14.29
N SER A 546 1.65 3.85 -13.25
CA SER A 546 1.31 2.93 -12.17
C SER A 546 0.64 1.66 -12.69
N PRO A 547 1.06 0.46 -12.23
CA PRO A 547 0.37 -0.80 -12.54
C PRO A 547 -1.01 -0.89 -11.87
N ALA A 548 -1.34 0.00 -10.93
CA ALA A 548 -2.63 0.04 -10.24
C ALA A 548 -3.74 0.73 -11.06
N ILE A 549 -3.38 1.54 -12.05
CA ILE A 549 -4.34 2.30 -12.86
C ILE A 549 -5.11 1.35 -13.79
N ASN A 550 -6.44 1.42 -13.73
CA ASN A 550 -7.40 0.59 -14.46
C ASN A 550 -7.23 -0.93 -14.27
N ALA A 551 -6.62 -1.35 -13.15
CA ALA A 551 -6.31 -2.76 -12.91
C ALA A 551 -7.38 -3.48 -12.07
N GLY A 552 -8.30 -2.75 -11.43
CA GLY A 552 -9.34 -3.30 -10.57
C GLY A 552 -10.52 -3.92 -11.30
N HIS A 553 -11.30 -4.70 -10.56
CA HIS A 553 -12.51 -5.37 -11.05
C HIS A 553 -13.76 -4.48 -10.89
N ALA A 554 -14.35 -4.05 -12.00
CA ALA A 554 -15.46 -3.08 -12.05
C ALA A 554 -16.71 -3.52 -11.27
N ASP A 555 -17.16 -4.78 -11.42
CA ASP A 555 -18.40 -5.24 -10.78
C ASP A 555 -18.35 -5.22 -9.24
N LEU A 556 -17.15 -5.16 -8.65
CA LEU A 556 -16.94 -5.16 -7.20
C LEU A 556 -16.90 -3.73 -6.61
N ALA A 557 -16.94 -2.69 -7.46
CA ALA A 557 -16.89 -1.30 -7.03
C ALA A 557 -18.28 -0.66 -6.80
N ALA A 558 -19.35 -1.21 -7.39
CA ALA A 558 -20.68 -0.58 -7.33
C ALA A 558 -21.46 -0.82 -6.02
N GLY A 559 -21.12 -1.87 -5.26
CA GLY A 559 -21.84 -2.26 -4.06
C GLY A 559 -21.51 -1.40 -2.82
N PRO A 560 -22.38 -1.39 -1.79
CA PRO A 560 -22.01 -0.85 -0.48
C PRO A 560 -20.84 -1.66 0.11
N PRO A 561 -19.94 -1.04 0.89
CA PRO A 561 -19.88 0.39 1.25
C PRO A 561 -19.15 1.29 0.23
N ILE A 562 -18.75 0.79 -0.94
CA ILE A 562 -17.91 1.54 -1.92
C ILE A 562 -18.74 2.54 -2.74
N TYR A 563 -19.97 2.18 -3.11
CA TYR A 563 -20.91 3.02 -3.85
C TYR A 563 -20.34 3.61 -5.17
N GLY A 564 -19.39 2.94 -5.80
CA GLY A 564 -18.71 3.42 -7.02
C GLY A 564 -17.80 4.64 -6.79
N LEU A 565 -17.42 4.92 -5.55
CA LEU A 565 -16.63 6.08 -5.17
C LEU A 565 -15.27 5.68 -4.62
N ASP A 566 -14.26 6.52 -4.84
CA ASP A 566 -12.97 6.46 -4.14
C ASP A 566 -13.02 7.20 -2.79
N GLN A 567 -11.91 7.22 -2.06
CA GLN A 567 -11.80 7.88 -0.74
C GLN A 567 -12.12 9.38 -0.78
N ARG A 568 -11.91 10.04 -1.92
CA ARG A 568 -12.19 11.46 -2.13
C ARG A 568 -13.64 11.70 -2.53
N ARG A 569 -14.41 10.63 -2.73
CA ARG A 569 -15.75 10.61 -3.34
C ARG A 569 -15.76 10.92 -4.83
N VAL A 570 -14.66 10.65 -5.52
CA VAL A 570 -14.59 10.69 -6.98
C VAL A 570 -15.12 9.38 -7.55
N VAL A 571 -15.87 9.46 -8.65
CA VAL A 571 -16.46 8.29 -9.32
C VAL A 571 -15.36 7.42 -9.91
N ARG A 572 -15.49 6.10 -9.69
CA ARG A 572 -14.65 5.07 -10.32
C ARG A 572 -15.16 4.76 -11.73
N PHE A 573 -14.28 4.71 -12.73
CA PHE A 573 -14.66 4.49 -14.14
C PHE A 573 -14.60 3.00 -14.53
N ASP A 574 -15.03 2.65 -15.75
CA ASP A 574 -15.11 1.28 -16.29
C ASP A 574 -13.71 0.64 -16.42
N GLY A 575 -13.21 0.17 -15.28
CA GLY A 575 -11.84 -0.21 -14.98
C GLY A 575 -11.36 0.56 -13.74
N PRO A 576 -11.90 0.28 -12.54
CA PRO A 576 -11.52 1.03 -11.34
C PRO A 576 -10.03 0.83 -11.04
N ASP A 577 -9.41 1.82 -10.43
CA ASP A 577 -8.06 1.70 -9.94
C ASP A 577 -8.00 0.81 -8.69
N LEU A 578 -6.86 0.14 -8.52
CA LEU A 578 -6.57 -0.56 -7.27
C LEU A 578 -6.26 0.45 -6.16
N GLY A 579 -6.83 0.21 -4.98
CA GLY A 579 -6.63 1.03 -3.79
C GLY A 579 -7.69 2.11 -3.58
N ALA A 580 -7.38 3.02 -2.66
CA ALA A 580 -8.31 4.03 -2.15
C ALA A 580 -8.54 5.22 -3.09
N PHE A 581 -7.82 5.28 -4.21
CA PHE A 581 -7.77 6.42 -5.11
C PHE A 581 -8.15 6.01 -6.53
N GLU A 582 -8.82 6.91 -7.25
CA GLU A 582 -9.13 6.77 -8.68
C GLU A 582 -8.47 7.91 -9.49
N SER A 583 -7.40 7.61 -10.23
CA SER A 583 -6.75 8.55 -11.14
C SER A 583 -7.73 9.06 -12.18
N GLN A 584 -7.64 10.36 -12.44
CA GLN A 584 -8.44 11.01 -13.49
C GLN A 584 -7.70 11.06 -14.83
N GLY A 585 -6.51 10.46 -14.92
CA GLY A 585 -5.74 10.33 -16.15
C GLY A 585 -4.82 11.51 -16.49
N PHE A 586 -4.01 11.29 -17.53
CA PHE A 586 -2.90 12.15 -17.92
C PHE A 586 -2.83 12.39 -19.44
N GLY A 587 -2.34 13.56 -19.82
CA GLY A 587 -2.05 13.96 -21.19
C GLY A 587 -0.56 14.06 -21.46
N PHE A 588 -0.17 13.70 -22.69
CA PHE A 588 1.19 13.89 -23.20
C PHE A 588 1.21 14.97 -24.27
N THR A 589 2.30 15.74 -24.32
CA THR A 589 2.58 16.71 -25.39
C THR A 589 4.06 16.66 -25.74
N LYS A 590 4.38 16.56 -27.04
CA LYS A 590 5.78 16.60 -27.50
C LYS A 590 6.39 17.96 -27.19
N ILE A 591 7.61 17.96 -26.66
CA ILE A 591 8.39 19.17 -26.43
C ILE A 591 9.75 19.14 -27.13
N GLY A 592 10.17 18.00 -27.71
CA GLY A 592 11.40 17.90 -28.52
C GLY A 592 11.67 16.52 -29.11
N GLY A 593 12.58 16.45 -30.09
CA GLY A 593 13.12 15.19 -30.64
C GLY A 593 12.21 14.39 -31.58
N ASP A 594 11.16 15.00 -32.12
CA ASP A 594 10.32 14.37 -33.14
C ASP A 594 10.80 14.69 -34.56
N SER A 595 10.47 13.83 -35.53
CA SER A 595 10.78 14.02 -36.95
C SER A 595 12.26 14.28 -37.26
N GLN A 596 13.17 13.57 -36.61
CA GLN A 596 14.62 13.69 -36.83
C GLN A 596 15.21 12.45 -37.52
N SER A 597 16.32 12.66 -38.23
CA SER A 597 17.03 11.65 -39.00
C SER A 597 18.53 11.68 -38.70
N THR A 598 19.17 10.52 -38.71
CA THR A 598 20.63 10.42 -38.52
C THR A 598 21.17 9.17 -39.25
N PRO A 599 22.43 9.13 -39.73
CA PRO A 599 22.97 7.92 -40.36
C PRO A 599 22.81 6.65 -39.50
N PRO A 600 22.64 5.46 -40.11
CA PRO A 600 22.56 4.21 -39.36
C PRO A 600 23.76 4.04 -38.40
N GLY A 601 23.49 3.63 -37.16
CA GLY A 601 24.51 3.47 -36.13
C GLY A 601 24.92 4.76 -35.39
N THR A 602 24.34 5.92 -35.72
CA THR A 602 24.70 7.20 -35.09
C THR A 602 23.59 7.76 -34.19
N ALA A 603 23.96 8.65 -33.28
CA ALA A 603 23.01 9.25 -32.34
C ALA A 603 22.09 10.26 -33.03
N PHE A 604 20.84 10.33 -32.57
CA PHE A 604 19.94 11.44 -32.92
C PHE A 604 20.35 12.71 -32.16
N ALA A 605 20.14 13.87 -32.77
CA ALA A 605 20.64 15.15 -32.25
C ALA A 605 19.85 15.59 -31.00
N ASP A 606 18.52 15.47 -31.06
CA ASP A 606 17.62 15.89 -30.00
C ASP A 606 17.10 14.70 -29.19
N SER A 607 16.84 14.92 -27.89
CA SER A 607 16.20 13.90 -27.05
C SER A 607 14.71 13.79 -27.38
N LEU A 608 14.18 12.57 -27.38
CA LEU A 608 12.74 12.31 -27.49
C LEU A 608 12.09 12.79 -26.19
N ALA A 609 11.49 13.98 -26.20
CA ALA A 609 11.02 14.65 -25.01
C ALA A 609 9.54 14.99 -25.07
N LEU A 610 8.84 14.77 -23.97
CA LEU A 610 7.44 15.13 -23.79
C LEU A 610 7.19 15.77 -22.42
N SER A 611 6.19 16.64 -22.35
CA SER A 611 5.58 17.08 -21.09
C SER A 611 4.40 16.18 -20.71
N VAL A 612 4.18 16.01 -19.42
CA VAL A 612 3.09 15.23 -18.83
C VAL A 612 2.24 16.14 -17.96
N THR A 613 0.93 16.14 -18.19
CA THR A 613 -0.04 16.94 -17.43
C THR A 613 -1.18 16.06 -16.94
N ALA A 614 -1.57 16.18 -15.68
CA ALA A 614 -2.79 15.55 -15.18
C ALA A 614 -4.04 16.25 -15.72
N TYR A 615 -5.12 15.51 -15.98
CA TYR A 615 -6.40 16.10 -16.38
C TYR A 615 -7.05 16.88 -15.23
N VAL A 616 -6.78 16.47 -13.99
CA VAL A 616 -7.09 17.27 -12.80
C VAL A 616 -5.75 17.77 -12.21
N PRO A 617 -5.47 19.09 -12.25
CA PRO A 617 -4.15 19.64 -11.89
C PRO A 617 -3.66 19.37 -10.46
N ILE A 618 -4.55 18.92 -9.56
CA ILE A 618 -4.16 18.53 -8.20
C ILE A 618 -3.47 17.16 -8.15
N GLU A 619 -3.63 16.32 -9.18
CA GLU A 619 -2.97 15.01 -9.25
C GLU A 619 -1.49 15.18 -9.67
N PRO A 620 -0.55 14.57 -8.94
CA PRO A 620 0.87 14.69 -9.21
C PRO A 620 1.29 13.85 -10.42
N VAL A 621 2.28 14.35 -11.18
CA VAL A 621 2.89 13.63 -12.31
C VAL A 621 4.35 13.25 -12.07
N ASN A 622 5.05 13.99 -11.20
CA ASN A 622 6.47 13.77 -10.92
C ASN A 622 6.69 12.45 -10.19
N GLY A 623 7.72 11.71 -10.57
CA GLY A 623 7.98 10.35 -10.07
C GLY A 623 7.27 9.26 -10.89
N GLY A 624 6.28 9.61 -11.72
CA GLY A 624 5.66 8.68 -12.65
C GLY A 624 6.65 8.19 -13.71
N ILE A 625 6.31 7.09 -14.38
CA ILE A 625 7.18 6.39 -15.33
C ILE A 625 6.56 6.39 -16.72
N VAL A 626 7.32 6.81 -17.73
CA VAL A 626 6.97 6.68 -19.15
C VAL A 626 7.83 5.61 -19.80
N THR A 627 7.18 4.67 -20.49
CA THR A 627 7.85 3.62 -21.26
C THR A 627 7.98 4.04 -22.71
N PHE A 628 9.22 4.07 -23.21
CA PHE A 628 9.56 4.31 -24.60
C PHE A 628 9.87 2.98 -25.28
N THR A 629 9.17 2.68 -26.38
CA THR A 629 9.27 1.40 -27.09
C THR A 629 9.55 1.64 -28.57
N PRO A 630 10.79 1.41 -29.02
CA PRO A 630 11.10 1.38 -30.44
C PRO A 630 10.63 0.04 -31.05
N PRO A 631 10.57 -0.11 -32.38
CA PRO A 631 10.19 -1.38 -33.00
C PRO A 631 11.16 -2.51 -32.64
N ALA A 632 10.63 -3.71 -32.44
CA ALA A 632 11.43 -4.90 -32.10
C ALA A 632 12.26 -5.44 -33.29
N SER A 633 11.93 -5.05 -34.52
CA SER A 633 12.62 -5.47 -35.75
C SER A 633 12.57 -4.37 -36.82
N GLY A 634 13.47 -4.47 -37.81
CA GLY A 634 13.62 -3.45 -38.86
C GLY A 634 14.37 -2.20 -38.39
N ALA A 635 14.07 -1.06 -39.00
CA ALA A 635 14.59 0.23 -38.55
C ALA A 635 14.11 0.52 -37.12
N SER A 636 15.06 0.81 -36.22
CA SER A 636 14.80 0.96 -34.79
C SER A 636 15.89 1.81 -34.12
N ALA A 637 15.74 2.10 -32.84
CA ALA A 637 16.70 2.84 -32.03
C ALA A 637 17.08 2.08 -30.76
N THR A 638 18.33 2.21 -30.35
CA THR A 638 18.74 1.95 -28.97
C THR A 638 18.49 3.20 -28.14
N LEU A 639 17.73 3.08 -27.05
CA LEU A 639 17.39 4.21 -26.18
C LEU A 639 18.29 4.25 -24.95
N SER A 640 18.53 5.45 -24.40
CA SER A 640 19.25 5.60 -23.13
C SER A 640 18.56 4.88 -21.97
N LEU A 641 17.22 4.89 -21.98
CA LEU A 641 16.34 4.21 -21.04
C LEU A 641 15.08 3.76 -21.77
N THR A 642 14.56 2.59 -21.43
CA THR A 642 13.23 2.14 -21.89
C THR A 642 12.12 2.61 -20.96
N LYS A 643 12.41 2.80 -19.66
CA LYS A 643 11.52 3.39 -18.66
C LYS A 643 12.20 4.64 -18.09
N ALA A 644 11.58 5.80 -18.25
CA ALA A 644 12.11 7.08 -17.79
C ALA A 644 11.18 7.74 -16.79
N THR A 645 11.74 8.33 -15.73
CA THR A 645 11.00 8.97 -14.65
C THR A 645 10.69 10.43 -14.98
N ILE A 646 9.46 10.85 -14.71
CA ILE A 646 9.00 12.22 -14.91
C ILE A 646 9.58 13.12 -13.82
N ALA A 647 10.17 14.24 -14.23
CA ALA A 647 10.67 15.28 -13.35
C ALA A 647 10.29 16.66 -13.89
N GLY A 648 9.81 17.54 -13.01
CA GLY A 648 9.36 18.88 -13.41
C GLY A 648 8.23 18.88 -14.44
N GLY A 649 7.39 17.83 -14.49
CA GLY A 649 6.33 17.67 -15.47
C GLY A 649 6.80 17.28 -16.87
N ALA A 650 8.07 16.89 -17.04
CA ALA A 650 8.62 16.45 -18.32
C ALA A 650 9.47 15.18 -18.19
N VAL A 651 9.69 14.52 -19.31
CA VAL A 651 10.54 13.33 -19.42
C VAL A 651 11.13 13.25 -20.83
N GLY A 652 12.33 12.70 -20.94
CA GLY A 652 12.91 12.42 -22.25
C GLY A 652 14.02 11.38 -22.21
N VAL A 653 14.32 10.84 -23.38
CA VAL A 653 15.37 9.84 -23.60
C VAL A 653 16.18 10.19 -24.84
N THR A 654 17.47 9.85 -24.86
CA THR A 654 18.26 9.92 -26.09
C THR A 654 18.12 8.62 -26.87
N ALA A 655 18.31 8.70 -28.18
CA ALA A 655 18.17 7.58 -29.10
C ALA A 655 19.40 7.50 -30.02
N THR A 656 19.81 6.27 -30.35
CA THR A 656 20.83 5.98 -31.34
C THR A 656 20.26 5.05 -32.40
N ALA A 657 20.34 5.46 -33.67
CA ALA A 657 19.90 4.67 -34.81
C ALA A 657 20.56 3.29 -34.82
N ASN A 658 19.80 2.24 -35.07
CA ASN A 658 20.38 0.93 -35.38
C ASN A 658 20.97 0.92 -36.80
N ALA A 659 21.54 -0.21 -37.21
CA ALA A 659 22.19 -0.36 -38.53
C ALA A 659 21.19 -0.50 -39.69
N THR A 660 19.89 -0.65 -39.43
CA THR A 660 18.87 -0.85 -40.46
C THR A 660 18.27 0.48 -40.85
N ALA A 661 18.40 0.85 -42.12
CA ALA A 661 17.85 2.08 -42.65
C ALA A 661 16.32 2.04 -42.73
N GLY A 662 15.69 3.21 -42.60
CA GLY A 662 14.23 3.37 -42.75
C GLY A 662 13.58 4.25 -41.68
N MET A 663 12.31 4.57 -41.91
CA MET A 663 11.48 5.30 -40.95
C MET A 663 10.81 4.36 -39.95
N TYR A 664 10.65 4.84 -38.72
CA TYR A 664 9.97 4.12 -37.66
C TYR A 664 9.42 5.06 -36.61
N ASN A 665 8.58 4.51 -35.72
CA ASN A 665 8.06 5.24 -34.58
C ASN A 665 8.59 4.66 -33.27
N VAL A 666 8.98 5.53 -32.35
CA VAL A 666 9.17 5.19 -30.94
C VAL A 666 7.89 5.57 -30.20
N ALA A 667 7.19 4.58 -29.65
CA ALA A 667 5.98 4.81 -28.86
C ALA A 667 6.35 5.23 -27.43
N ALA A 668 5.71 6.28 -26.91
CA ALA A 668 5.74 6.65 -25.51
C ALA A 668 4.39 6.33 -24.87
N SER A 669 4.41 5.60 -23.76
CA SER A 669 3.20 5.10 -23.09
C SER A 669 3.36 5.08 -21.57
N ALA A 670 2.26 5.29 -20.87
CA ALA A 670 2.14 5.11 -19.42
C ALA A 670 0.67 4.77 -19.11
N SER A 671 0.42 3.88 -18.15
CA SER A 671 -0.93 3.67 -17.62
C SER A 671 -1.53 4.99 -17.15
N GLY A 672 -2.81 5.20 -17.48
CA GLY A 672 -3.52 6.46 -17.24
C GLY A 672 -3.26 7.55 -18.27
N ALA A 673 -2.32 7.38 -19.21
CA ALA A 673 -2.03 8.36 -20.26
C ALA A 673 -2.46 7.90 -21.65
N THR A 674 -2.87 8.84 -22.50
CA THR A 674 -3.05 8.56 -23.93
C THR A 674 -1.67 8.49 -24.60
N GLY A 675 -1.36 7.34 -25.23
CA GLY A 675 -0.06 7.10 -25.83
C GLY A 675 0.30 8.10 -26.95
N LEU A 676 1.60 8.32 -27.12
CA LEU A 676 2.18 9.26 -28.09
C LEU A 676 3.27 8.55 -28.92
N ARG A 677 3.60 9.05 -30.11
CA ARG A 677 4.63 8.45 -30.98
C ARG A 677 5.59 9.51 -31.50
N PHE A 678 6.90 9.25 -31.40
CA PHE A 678 7.94 10.03 -32.06
C PHE A 678 8.32 9.36 -33.39
N THR A 679 8.41 10.12 -34.47
CA THR A 679 8.81 9.62 -35.78
C THR A 679 10.30 9.88 -36.01
N LEU A 680 11.06 8.83 -36.34
CA LEU A 680 12.52 8.87 -36.53
C LEU A 680 12.91 8.15 -37.82
N ALA A 681 14.09 8.49 -38.34
CA ALA A 681 14.68 7.82 -39.50
C ALA A 681 16.16 7.45 -39.30
N ASN A 682 16.49 6.19 -39.60
CA ASN A 682 17.88 5.74 -39.70
C ASN A 682 18.31 5.93 -41.16
N GLY A 683 19.05 7.00 -41.42
CA GLY A 683 19.45 7.49 -42.73
C GLY A 683 19.08 8.96 -42.90
N MET A 684 20.04 9.78 -43.33
CA MET A 684 19.71 11.06 -43.96
C MET A 684 19.19 10.73 -45.37
N PHE A 685 17.98 11.18 -45.72
CA PHE A 685 17.53 11.09 -47.10
C PHE A 685 18.33 12.13 -47.89
N THR A 686 19.37 11.65 -48.58
CA THR A 686 20.08 12.40 -49.61
C THR A 686 19.83 11.75 -50.96
N TYR A 687 20.02 12.49 -52.05
CA TYR A 687 19.97 11.95 -53.40
C TYR A 687 20.87 10.72 -53.54
N ALA A 688 22.06 10.73 -52.92
CA ALA A 688 22.99 9.59 -52.97
C ALA A 688 22.39 8.33 -52.34
N THR A 689 21.75 8.46 -51.17
CA THR A 689 21.07 7.33 -50.50
C THR A 689 19.82 6.87 -51.25
N TRP A 690 19.07 7.81 -51.85
CA TRP A 690 17.93 7.50 -52.69
C TRP A 690 18.37 6.74 -53.95
N ALA A 691 19.40 7.22 -54.65
CA ALA A 691 19.95 6.56 -55.83
C ALA A 691 20.41 5.14 -55.51
N ALA A 692 21.13 4.95 -54.39
CA ALA A 692 21.59 3.63 -53.95
C ALA A 692 20.45 2.63 -53.67
N ALA A 693 19.27 3.12 -53.28
CA ALA A 693 18.10 2.28 -53.03
C ALA A 693 17.29 1.94 -54.30
N HIS A 694 17.43 2.74 -55.36
CA HIS A 694 16.59 2.68 -56.55
C HIS A 694 17.30 2.21 -57.82
N PHE A 695 18.63 2.18 -57.81
CA PHE A 695 19.46 1.71 -58.91
C PHE A 695 20.33 0.53 -58.47
N THR A 696 20.55 -0.41 -59.38
CA THR A 696 21.50 -1.50 -59.18
C THR A 696 22.94 -0.98 -59.14
N THR A 697 23.88 -1.79 -58.62
CA THR A 697 25.30 -1.42 -58.56
C THR A 697 25.88 -1.00 -59.92
N ASP A 698 25.45 -1.67 -61.00
CA ASP A 698 25.91 -1.36 -62.35
C ASP A 698 25.30 -0.04 -62.87
N GLU A 699 24.03 0.23 -62.56
CA GLU A 699 23.37 1.50 -62.92
C GLU A 699 23.92 2.70 -62.12
N LEU A 700 24.33 2.48 -60.87
CA LEU A 700 25.02 3.49 -60.05
C LEU A 700 26.39 3.86 -60.61
N ALA A 701 27.03 2.95 -61.36
CA ALA A 701 28.31 3.20 -62.01
C ALA A 701 28.16 4.01 -63.32
N ASP A 702 26.94 4.16 -63.86
CA ASP A 702 26.66 4.94 -65.07
C ASP A 702 25.94 6.27 -64.73
N PRO A 703 26.65 7.42 -64.76
CA PRO A 703 26.04 8.72 -64.52
C PRO A 703 24.91 9.07 -65.48
N ALA A 704 24.88 8.52 -66.70
CA ALA A 704 23.79 8.75 -67.65
C ALA A 704 22.47 8.09 -67.20
N ILE A 705 22.56 7.11 -66.28
CA ILE A 705 21.40 6.43 -65.71
C ILE A 705 21.06 6.99 -64.33
N SER A 706 22.02 7.02 -63.42
CA SER A 706 21.80 7.32 -61.99
C SER A 706 22.22 8.73 -61.58
N GLY A 707 22.74 9.55 -62.49
CA GLY A 707 23.10 10.94 -62.22
C GLY A 707 21.88 11.82 -61.86
N SER A 708 22.08 12.83 -61.02
CA SER A 708 21.02 13.71 -60.50
C SER A 708 20.32 14.52 -61.60
N THR A 709 21.03 14.84 -62.68
CA THR A 709 20.49 15.53 -63.85
C THR A 709 19.98 14.59 -64.94
N SER A 710 20.09 13.28 -64.75
CA SER A 710 19.75 12.29 -65.77
C SER A 710 18.26 11.99 -65.78
N ASP A 711 17.71 11.75 -66.98
CA ASP A 711 16.33 11.31 -67.22
C ASP A 711 16.38 10.04 -68.09
N PRO A 712 16.74 8.89 -67.51
CA PRO A 712 16.98 7.68 -68.28
C PRO A 712 15.71 7.10 -68.91
N ASP A 713 14.53 7.51 -68.45
CA ASP A 713 13.24 7.07 -68.98
C ASP A 713 12.66 8.06 -70.01
N GLY A 714 13.30 9.22 -70.20
CA GLY A 714 12.92 10.23 -71.20
C GLY A 714 11.55 10.87 -70.97
N VAL A 715 11.12 11.00 -69.72
CA VAL A 715 9.78 11.52 -69.37
C VAL A 715 9.77 13.01 -69.02
N GLY A 716 10.91 13.69 -69.11
CA GLY A 716 11.05 15.12 -68.83
C GLY A 716 11.26 15.49 -67.36
N LEU A 717 11.56 14.52 -66.50
CA LEU A 717 11.92 14.75 -65.09
C LEU A 717 13.23 14.06 -64.76
N THR A 718 14.19 14.83 -64.24
CA THR A 718 15.47 14.26 -63.80
C THR A 718 15.30 13.40 -62.55
N ASN A 719 16.26 12.53 -62.29
CA ASN A 719 16.29 11.75 -61.05
C ASN A 719 16.27 12.63 -59.80
N LEU A 720 16.95 13.79 -59.79
CA LEU A 720 16.88 14.74 -58.69
C LEU A 720 15.46 15.28 -58.47
N GLN A 721 14.73 15.56 -59.56
CA GLN A 721 13.34 16.00 -59.47
C GLN A 721 12.43 14.86 -59.00
N ARG A 722 12.67 13.62 -59.45
CA ARG A 722 11.93 12.44 -58.96
C ARG A 722 12.14 12.24 -57.46
N TYR A 723 13.39 12.30 -57.01
CA TYR A 723 13.74 12.27 -55.60
C TYR A 723 13.07 13.41 -54.81
N ALA A 724 13.17 14.64 -55.29
CA ALA A 724 12.64 15.83 -54.62
C ALA A 724 11.12 15.86 -54.54
N PHE A 725 10.41 15.31 -55.52
CA PHE A 725 8.95 15.25 -55.52
C PHE A 725 8.39 13.90 -55.07
N ASP A 726 9.24 13.04 -54.49
CA ASP A 726 8.91 11.69 -54.02
C ASP A 726 8.18 10.81 -55.06
N LEU A 727 8.67 10.88 -56.30
CA LEU A 727 8.14 10.15 -57.44
C LEU A 727 8.92 8.83 -57.66
N PRO A 728 8.29 7.82 -58.31
CA PRO A 728 8.98 6.60 -58.72
C PRO A 728 10.27 6.88 -59.49
N ALA A 729 11.36 6.18 -59.10
CA ALA A 729 12.67 6.31 -59.74
C ALA A 729 12.72 5.77 -61.18
N ARG A 730 11.72 4.95 -61.57
CA ARG A 730 11.57 4.39 -62.92
C ARG A 730 10.12 4.46 -63.39
N GLY A 731 9.95 4.50 -64.71
CA GLY A 731 8.65 4.43 -65.38
C GLY A 731 7.95 5.79 -65.56
N PRO A 732 6.69 5.78 -66.02
CA PRO A 732 5.94 7.01 -66.31
C PRO A 732 5.55 7.74 -65.02
N VAL A 733 5.74 9.06 -65.01
CA VAL A 733 5.39 9.96 -63.91
C VAL A 733 4.73 11.22 -64.46
N SER A 734 3.89 11.86 -63.65
CA SER A 734 3.26 13.15 -64.00
C SER A 734 4.07 14.31 -63.43
N ILE A 735 4.03 15.46 -64.11
CA ILE A 735 4.73 16.67 -63.65
C ILE A 735 4.04 17.16 -62.37
N PRO A 736 4.75 17.25 -61.23
CA PRO A 736 4.15 17.50 -59.91
C PRO A 736 3.88 18.98 -59.62
N THR A 737 4.11 19.86 -60.60
CA THR A 737 3.85 21.29 -60.49
C THR A 737 2.53 21.64 -61.15
N GLU A 738 1.63 22.27 -60.41
CA GLU A 738 0.39 22.82 -60.92
C GLU A 738 0.50 24.33 -61.10
N PHE A 739 -0.09 24.84 -62.19
CA PHE A 739 -0.17 26.26 -62.48
C PHE A 739 -1.64 26.66 -62.63
N VAL A 740 -2.10 27.54 -61.74
CA VAL A 740 -3.47 28.06 -61.76
C VAL A 740 -3.45 29.55 -62.07
N TYR A 741 -4.27 29.96 -63.04
CA TYR A 741 -4.47 31.36 -63.39
C TYR A 741 -5.76 31.86 -62.73
N HIS A 742 -5.64 32.79 -61.78
CA HIS A 742 -6.80 33.38 -61.13
C HIS A 742 -7.27 34.64 -61.87
N GLY A 743 -8.34 34.52 -62.65
CA GLY A 743 -9.11 35.64 -63.21
C GLY A 743 -8.91 35.95 -64.70
N SER A 744 -9.83 36.74 -65.25
CA SER A 744 -9.82 37.24 -66.63
C SER A 744 -9.56 38.74 -66.66
N GLY A 745 -8.31 39.17 -66.89
CA GLY A 745 -7.94 40.58 -67.04
C GLY A 745 -6.43 40.86 -66.87
N PRO A 746 -5.93 42.06 -67.20
CA PRO A 746 -4.50 42.41 -67.20
C PRO A 746 -3.83 42.48 -65.80
N ALA A 747 -4.52 42.09 -64.72
CA ALA A 747 -4.03 42.07 -63.35
C ALA A 747 -4.05 40.66 -62.71
N SER A 748 -4.27 39.61 -63.49
CA SER A 748 -4.31 38.22 -62.99
C SER A 748 -2.91 37.71 -62.66
N ALA A 749 -2.67 37.39 -61.38
CA ALA A 749 -1.40 36.83 -60.89
C ALA A 749 -1.42 35.29 -60.98
N PRO A 750 -0.45 34.65 -61.65
CA PRO A 750 -0.34 33.18 -61.65
C PRO A 750 0.02 32.64 -60.26
N THR A 751 -0.58 31.51 -59.91
CA THR A 751 -0.20 30.71 -58.73
C THR A 751 0.52 29.46 -59.19
N ILE A 752 1.73 29.24 -58.66
CA ILE A 752 2.48 27.99 -58.79
C ILE A 752 2.30 27.15 -57.54
N ALA A 753 1.99 25.86 -57.71
CA ALA A 753 1.86 24.90 -56.64
C ALA A 753 2.76 23.68 -56.86
N PHE A 754 3.44 23.21 -55.83
CA PHE A 754 4.26 21.98 -55.89
C PHE A 754 4.41 21.32 -54.52
N PRO A 755 4.55 19.98 -54.45
CA PRO A 755 4.85 19.29 -53.21
C PRO A 755 6.30 19.54 -52.79
N LEU A 756 6.51 19.81 -51.51
CA LEU A 756 7.84 19.94 -50.90
C LEU A 756 8.13 18.72 -50.04
N ARG A 757 9.21 18.01 -50.37
CA ARG A 757 9.75 16.90 -49.57
C ARG A 757 10.45 17.44 -48.32
N ALA A 758 10.12 16.87 -47.16
CA ALA A 758 10.53 17.39 -45.86
C ALA A 758 11.77 16.72 -45.26
N ASP A 759 12.12 15.53 -45.73
CA ASP A 759 13.21 14.67 -45.25
C ASP A 759 14.47 14.72 -46.12
N GLY A 760 14.40 15.32 -47.32
CA GLY A 760 15.50 15.37 -48.28
C GLY A 760 16.51 16.47 -47.96
N THR A 761 17.46 16.22 -47.05
CA THR A 761 18.33 17.25 -46.44
C THR A 761 19.29 17.91 -47.41
N ASP A 762 19.51 17.33 -48.58
CA ASP A 762 20.36 17.84 -49.66
C ASP A 762 19.55 18.56 -50.76
N LEU A 763 18.37 19.10 -50.44
CA LEU A 763 17.50 19.77 -51.43
C LEU A 763 17.30 21.26 -51.15
N LEU A 764 17.28 22.05 -52.22
CA LEU A 764 16.80 23.43 -52.24
C LEU A 764 15.81 23.61 -53.40
N TYR A 765 14.62 24.13 -53.09
CA TYR A 765 13.61 24.48 -54.08
C TYR A 765 13.64 25.99 -54.30
N ALA A 766 13.82 26.44 -55.54
CA ALA A 766 13.75 27.84 -55.92
C ALA A 766 12.64 28.05 -56.94
N ILE A 767 11.73 28.99 -56.67
CA ILE A 767 10.79 29.46 -57.68
C ILE A 767 11.49 30.50 -58.53
N MET A 768 11.61 30.23 -59.81
CA MET A 768 12.28 31.10 -60.76
C MET A 768 11.24 31.73 -61.69
N ALA A 769 11.43 33.01 -62.01
CA ALA A 769 10.62 33.75 -62.96
C ALA A 769 11.46 34.23 -64.15
N SER A 770 10.81 34.40 -65.30
CA SER A 770 11.42 34.90 -66.53
C SER A 770 10.38 35.58 -67.42
N GLU A 771 10.79 36.60 -68.17
CA GLU A 771 9.95 37.27 -69.18
C GLU A 771 10.24 36.77 -70.61
N ASP A 772 11.40 36.15 -70.81
CA ASP A 772 11.96 35.83 -72.14
C ASP A 772 12.41 34.36 -72.30
N LEU A 773 12.25 33.53 -71.26
CA LEU A 773 12.77 32.15 -71.13
C LEU A 773 14.30 32.02 -71.13
N ALA A 774 15.04 33.11 -71.31
CA ALA A 774 16.50 33.13 -71.36
C ALA A 774 17.09 33.62 -70.02
N THR A 775 16.56 34.71 -69.49
CA THR A 775 16.98 35.35 -68.26
C THR A 775 16.05 34.92 -67.14
N TRP A 776 16.59 34.20 -66.15
CA TRP A 776 15.83 33.70 -65.00
C TRP A 776 16.32 34.36 -63.72
N TYR A 777 15.39 34.80 -62.87
CA TYR A 777 15.70 35.32 -61.54
C TYR A 777 14.86 34.59 -60.48
N GLN A 778 15.43 34.47 -59.28
CA GLN A 778 14.76 33.79 -58.16
C GLN A 778 13.73 34.71 -57.53
N VAL A 779 12.51 34.20 -57.34
CA VAL A 779 11.41 34.88 -56.65
C VAL A 779 11.36 34.48 -55.18
N ALA A 780 11.50 33.19 -54.89
CA ALA A 780 11.49 32.64 -53.55
C ALA A 780 12.28 31.33 -53.50
N SER A 781 12.73 30.94 -52.32
CA SER A 781 13.36 29.64 -52.06
C SER A 781 12.79 28.98 -50.82
N TYR A 782 12.74 27.65 -50.84
CA TYR A 782 12.24 26.83 -49.75
C TYR A 782 13.22 25.67 -49.49
N ALA A 783 13.52 25.45 -48.21
CA ALA A 783 14.27 24.29 -47.74
C ALA A 783 13.30 23.22 -47.19
N PRO A 784 13.73 21.97 -47.07
CA PRO A 784 13.01 20.94 -46.30
C PRO A 784 12.81 21.39 -44.85
N GLU A 785 11.57 21.50 -44.38
CA GLU A 785 11.22 22.05 -43.05
C GLU A 785 10.46 21.05 -42.15
N GLY A 786 10.78 19.74 -42.22
CA GLY A 786 10.29 18.74 -41.26
C GLY A 786 8.81 18.34 -41.34
N THR A 787 7.99 18.94 -42.21
CA THR A 787 6.64 18.46 -42.56
C THR A 787 6.39 18.61 -44.06
N ALA A 788 5.99 17.51 -44.73
CA ALA A 788 5.66 17.55 -46.15
C ALA A 788 4.43 18.43 -46.38
N ARG A 789 4.51 19.36 -47.33
CA ARG A 789 3.42 20.31 -47.62
C ARG A 789 3.43 20.71 -49.09
N THR A 790 2.28 21.15 -49.58
CA THR A 790 2.20 21.82 -50.88
C THR A 790 2.55 23.29 -50.71
N VAL A 791 3.61 23.75 -51.37
CA VAL A 791 3.89 25.17 -51.49
C VAL A 791 2.95 25.73 -52.55
N GLN A 792 2.23 26.80 -52.21
CA GLN A 792 1.44 27.59 -53.17
C GLN A 792 1.90 29.04 -53.09
N LEU A 793 2.33 29.61 -54.21
CA LEU A 793 2.76 31.00 -54.28
C LEU A 793 2.11 31.71 -55.45
N THR A 794 1.39 32.79 -55.16
CA THR A 794 0.84 33.72 -56.15
C THR A 794 1.86 34.80 -56.44
N ILE A 795 2.25 34.96 -57.70
CA ILE A 795 3.31 35.86 -58.12
C ILE A 795 2.70 36.92 -59.04
N PRO A 796 2.72 38.21 -58.68
CA PRO A 796 2.21 39.25 -59.57
C PRO A 796 3.08 39.32 -60.82
N ALA A 797 2.44 39.36 -61.98
CA ALA A 797 3.15 39.61 -63.24
C ALA A 797 3.70 41.05 -63.25
N PRO A 798 4.90 41.30 -63.79
CA PRO A 798 5.42 42.66 -63.95
C PRO A 798 4.51 43.52 -64.82
N ASP A 799 4.33 44.79 -64.44
CA ASP A 799 3.48 45.74 -65.17
C ASP A 799 3.95 45.88 -66.63
N GLY A 800 3.07 45.54 -67.58
CA GLY A 800 3.34 45.65 -69.01
C GLY A 800 4.05 44.43 -69.64
N ALA A 801 4.34 43.37 -68.88
CA ALA A 801 4.92 42.15 -69.42
C ALA A 801 3.96 41.47 -70.41
N LYS A 802 4.41 41.23 -71.64
CA LYS A 802 3.62 40.50 -72.67
C LYS A 802 3.59 38.99 -72.43
N ARG A 803 4.56 38.46 -71.69
CA ARG A 803 4.73 37.04 -71.34
C ARG A 803 5.45 36.95 -69.99
N PHE A 804 5.05 35.98 -69.17
CA PHE A 804 5.63 35.74 -67.85
C PHE A 804 5.66 34.24 -67.58
N PHE A 805 6.83 33.70 -67.27
CA PHE A 805 7.08 32.28 -67.10
C PHE A 805 7.58 31.98 -65.70
N LEU A 806 7.17 30.85 -65.16
CA LEU A 806 7.52 30.38 -63.83
C LEU A 806 8.00 28.94 -63.90
N ARG A 807 8.97 28.57 -63.07
CA ARG A 807 9.39 27.17 -62.88
C ARG A 807 9.82 26.93 -61.44
N VAL A 808 9.76 25.66 -61.03
CA VAL A 808 10.44 25.19 -59.82
C VAL A 808 11.79 24.64 -60.22
N GLN A 809 12.86 25.23 -59.70
CA GLN A 809 14.22 24.72 -59.80
C GLN A 809 14.54 23.94 -58.53
N VAL A 810 14.91 22.67 -58.69
CA VAL A 810 15.43 21.85 -57.60
C VAL A 810 16.94 21.81 -57.74
N THR A 811 17.64 22.09 -56.64
CA THR A 811 19.10 22.04 -56.59
C THR A 811 19.51 21.07 -55.49
N GLN A 812 20.44 20.18 -55.82
CA GLN A 812 21.09 19.33 -54.84
C GLN A 812 22.15 20.15 -54.10
N LEU A 813 22.04 20.26 -52.79
CA LEU A 813 23.05 20.86 -51.92
C LEU A 813 24.14 19.83 -51.61
N PRO A 814 25.39 20.29 -51.35
CA PRO A 814 26.51 19.40 -51.05
C PRO A 814 26.36 18.63 -49.73
#